data_AF-A0A165BPH5-F1
#
_entry.id   AF-A0A165BPH5-F1
#
_cell.length_a   1.000
_cell.length_b   1.000
_cell.length_c   1.000
_cell.angle_alpha   90.00
_cell.angle_beta   90.00
_cell.angle_gamma   90.00
#
_symmetry.space_group_name_H-M   'P 1'
#
loop_
_entity.id
_entity.type
_entity.pdbx_description
1 polymer ?
#
loop_
_entity_poly.entity_id
_entity_poly.type
_entity_poly.pdbx_seq_one_letter_code
_entity_poly.pdbx_strand_id
1 'polypeptide(L)'
;MAEIHDQFDTILILDFGSQYSHLITRRCRELNVYAELMPCTEKMKDLKFKPKGIILSGSPYSVYDADAPHVDPDVFEMGVPVLGICYGLQEMAWNMNGKVMKCDHREYGFAQLQINKIGSDKSSVDALSAGPGDETESGKSPADALSEGPGDETGPGKSSVDALSAGPGDETGSGKSSVDALAEGPGDETGSGKSSGDARSEGPRDEMGSDKGSADALSEGSGDEIGSDKSSVDALFEGLGDEMQVWMSHGDQLTEMPSDFHVIGSTKTAPYAAVAHNSKPFYGIQFHPEVTHTPRGKEVIGRFVLNICGCKPNWTMEEFIGKEIARIRQLCGPKGRVIGAVSGGVDSTVAAKLMHEAIGDRFHAIMVDNGVLRLNEAQQVHTMLNRDLGVNLTVVDASELFLSRLAGVEDPEQKRKIIGNTFINVFEDEAAKLEAVTAEKEASGAEAKGKIEWLLQGTLYPDVIESISFKGPSATIKTHHNVGGLLKDMKLKLIEPLRELFKDEVRALGRLLSIPAPLVQRHPFPGPGLAIRILGPVTREQVKILQLADSIYIEEIRKAGLYDKISQAFAVLLPVRAVGVMGDKRTYEQVIALRAVQSEDFMTADWFAFPPEVLRRISSRITNEVEGINRVTYDISSKPPATVEWL
;
A
#
# COMPACT_ATOMS: atom_id res chain seq x y z
N MET A 1 -10.27 17.54 -21.06
CA MET A 1 -8.89 17.01 -20.96
C MET A 1 -9.03 15.50 -21.04
N ALA A 2 -8.04 14.78 -21.59
CA ALA A 2 -8.10 13.33 -21.57
C ALA A 2 -8.05 12.86 -20.10
N GLU A 3 -9.17 12.35 -19.59
CA GLU A 3 -9.22 11.72 -18.28
C GLU A 3 -8.46 10.38 -18.35
N ILE A 4 -8.14 9.79 -17.20
CA ILE A 4 -7.41 8.51 -17.18
C ILE A 4 -8.17 7.40 -17.92
N HIS A 5 -9.49 7.46 -17.87
CA HIS A 5 -10.42 6.55 -18.55
C HIS A 5 -10.40 6.69 -20.09
N ASP A 6 -9.92 7.82 -20.63
CA ASP A 6 -9.72 7.98 -22.07
C ASP A 6 -8.44 7.27 -22.56
N GLN A 7 -7.55 6.91 -21.63
CA GLN A 7 -6.20 6.42 -21.92
C GLN A 7 -6.03 4.92 -21.60
N PHE A 8 -6.87 4.39 -20.72
CA PHE A 8 -6.82 3.02 -20.24
C PHE A 8 -8.21 2.41 -20.13
N ASP A 9 -8.33 1.13 -20.50
CA ASP A 9 -9.51 0.33 -20.20
C ASP A 9 -9.73 0.30 -18.69
N THR A 10 -10.94 0.66 -18.25
CA THR A 10 -11.26 0.83 -16.83
C THR A 10 -12.24 -0.22 -16.35
N ILE A 11 -11.89 -0.91 -15.26
CA ILE A 11 -12.84 -1.68 -14.44
C ILE A 11 -13.39 -0.77 -13.34
N LEU A 12 -14.72 -0.72 -13.19
CA LEU A 12 -15.36 0.00 -12.09
C LEU A 12 -15.59 -0.97 -10.93
N ILE A 13 -15.14 -0.62 -9.73
CA ILE A 13 -15.37 -1.39 -8.51
C ILE A 13 -16.30 -0.56 -7.63
N LEU A 14 -17.45 -1.12 -7.26
CA LEU A 14 -18.43 -0.51 -6.39
C LEU A 14 -18.30 -1.08 -4.99
N ASP A 15 -17.92 -0.21 -4.04
CA ASP A 15 -17.64 -0.55 -2.65
C ASP A 15 -18.90 -0.48 -1.78
N PHE A 16 -19.26 -1.63 -1.21
CA PHE A 16 -20.33 -1.79 -0.23
C PHE A 16 -19.83 -1.75 1.22
N GLY A 17 -18.56 -1.37 1.44
CA GLY A 17 -17.96 -1.25 2.76
C GLY A 17 -17.13 -2.45 3.19
N SER A 18 -16.64 -3.25 2.24
CA SER A 18 -15.75 -4.36 2.57
C SER A 18 -14.39 -3.85 3.02
N GLN A 19 -13.84 -4.49 4.04
CA GLN A 19 -12.46 -4.28 4.46
C GLN A 19 -11.44 -4.66 3.36
N TYR A 20 -11.85 -5.41 2.33
CA TYR A 20 -10.99 -5.92 1.26
C TYR A 20 -11.17 -5.22 -0.10
N SER A 21 -12.05 -4.21 -0.22
CA SER A 21 -12.35 -3.59 -1.53
C SER A 21 -11.11 -3.03 -2.24
N HIS A 22 -10.18 -2.45 -1.49
CA HIS A 22 -8.90 -1.96 -2.01
C HIS A 22 -8.01 -3.09 -2.58
N LEU A 23 -8.13 -4.33 -2.07
CA LEU A 23 -7.41 -5.48 -2.61
C LEU A 23 -7.95 -5.90 -3.96
N ILE A 24 -9.26 -5.74 -4.23
CA ILE A 24 -9.83 -5.98 -5.57
C ILE A 24 -9.16 -5.05 -6.59
N THR A 25 -9.07 -3.76 -6.25
CA THR A 25 -8.37 -2.78 -7.09
C THR A 25 -6.92 -3.20 -7.31
N ARG A 26 -6.22 -3.60 -6.25
CA ARG A 26 -4.83 -4.06 -6.32
C ARG A 26 -4.67 -5.27 -7.25
N ARG A 27 -5.56 -6.27 -7.18
CA ARG A 27 -5.54 -7.43 -8.08
C ARG A 27 -5.75 -7.05 -9.54
N CYS A 28 -6.60 -6.07 -9.83
CA CYS A 28 -6.74 -5.53 -11.17
C CYS A 28 -5.45 -4.84 -11.65
N ARG A 29 -4.82 -4.01 -10.79
CA ARG A 29 -3.55 -3.34 -11.12
C ARG A 29 -2.40 -4.34 -11.31
N GLU A 30 -2.35 -5.41 -10.53
CA GLU A 30 -1.40 -6.53 -10.68
C GLU A 30 -1.55 -7.31 -12.00
N LEU A 31 -2.68 -7.12 -12.70
CA LEU A 31 -2.95 -7.65 -14.04
C LEU A 31 -2.72 -6.59 -15.14
N ASN A 32 -2.11 -5.45 -14.77
CA ASN A 32 -1.90 -4.28 -15.63
C ASN A 32 -3.20 -3.73 -16.23
N VAL A 33 -4.30 -3.76 -15.48
CA VAL A 33 -5.56 -3.12 -15.88
C VAL A 33 -5.95 -2.04 -14.88
N TYR A 34 -6.34 -0.88 -15.40
CA TYR A 34 -6.78 0.23 -14.56
C TYR A 34 -8.13 -0.11 -13.91
N ALA A 35 -8.28 0.23 -12.63
CA ALA A 35 -9.50 0.00 -11.88
C ALA A 35 -9.82 1.18 -10.97
N GLU A 36 -11.04 1.69 -11.07
CA GLU A 36 -11.58 2.80 -10.29
C GLU A 36 -12.44 2.24 -9.16
N LEU A 37 -12.26 2.72 -7.92
CA LEU A 37 -13.01 2.31 -6.74
C LEU A 37 -13.94 3.44 -6.34
N MET A 38 -15.24 3.21 -6.40
CA MET A 38 -16.27 4.19 -6.08
C MET A 38 -17.26 3.62 -5.05
N PRO A 39 -18.00 4.47 -4.30
CA PRO A 39 -19.06 3.99 -3.43
C PRO A 39 -20.16 3.31 -4.24
N CYS A 40 -20.75 2.25 -3.71
CA CYS A 40 -21.90 1.59 -4.34
C CYS A 40 -23.11 2.51 -4.57
N THR A 41 -23.22 3.62 -3.83
CA THR A 41 -24.31 4.60 -3.97
C THR A 41 -24.14 5.55 -5.17
N GLU A 42 -23.02 5.48 -5.88
CA GLU A 42 -22.81 6.26 -7.10
C GLU A 42 -23.92 5.96 -8.11
N LYS A 43 -24.44 7.01 -8.77
CA LYS A 43 -25.49 6.87 -9.78
C LYS A 43 -24.87 6.67 -11.16
N MET A 44 -25.29 5.64 -11.88
CA MET A 44 -24.67 5.28 -13.15
C MET A 44 -24.85 6.37 -14.22
N LYS A 45 -25.93 7.15 -14.12
CA LYS A 45 -26.16 8.34 -14.96
C LYS A 45 -25.13 9.46 -14.78
N ASP A 46 -24.49 9.53 -13.61
CA ASP A 46 -23.53 10.58 -13.25
C ASP A 46 -22.09 10.16 -13.60
N LEU A 47 -21.91 8.91 -14.00
CA LEU A 47 -20.62 8.36 -14.43
C LEU A 47 -20.18 9.01 -15.75
N LYS A 48 -18.96 9.57 -15.74
CA LYS A 48 -18.41 10.32 -16.89
C LYS A 48 -17.74 9.46 -17.94
N PHE A 49 -17.60 8.16 -17.69
CA PHE A 49 -16.95 7.21 -18.56
C PHE A 49 -17.75 5.91 -18.63
N LYS A 50 -17.50 5.08 -19.65
CA LYS A 50 -18.09 3.73 -19.74
C LYS A 50 -17.05 2.68 -19.32
N PRO A 51 -17.25 1.94 -18.22
CA PRO A 51 -16.33 0.90 -17.81
C PRO A 51 -16.37 -0.29 -18.79
N LYS A 52 -15.30 -1.08 -18.83
CA LYS A 52 -15.27 -2.36 -19.55
C LYS A 52 -15.95 -3.49 -18.80
N GLY A 53 -16.06 -3.37 -17.49
CA GLY A 53 -16.76 -4.28 -16.60
C GLY A 53 -16.88 -3.69 -15.20
N ILE A 54 -17.79 -4.25 -14.40
CA ILE A 54 -18.12 -3.78 -13.06
C ILE A 54 -17.88 -4.91 -12.05
N ILE A 55 -17.27 -4.61 -10.91
CA ILE A 55 -17.13 -5.52 -9.78
C ILE A 55 -17.88 -4.95 -8.58
N LEU A 56 -18.82 -5.71 -8.02
CA LEU A 56 -19.55 -5.39 -6.80
C LEU A 56 -18.83 -6.04 -5.61
N SER A 57 -18.34 -5.25 -4.67
CA SER A 57 -17.54 -5.75 -3.54
C SER A 57 -18.37 -6.50 -2.50
N GLY A 58 -17.68 -7.11 -1.52
CA GLY A 58 -18.31 -7.61 -0.30
C GLY A 58 -18.78 -6.49 0.64
N SER A 59 -19.41 -6.88 1.75
CA SER A 59 -19.91 -5.98 2.80
C SER A 59 -20.05 -6.74 4.12
N PRO A 60 -19.99 -6.08 5.29
CA PRO A 60 -20.35 -6.70 6.56
C PRO A 60 -21.88 -6.79 6.81
N TYR A 61 -22.69 -6.14 5.96
CA TYR A 61 -24.16 -6.05 6.10
C TYR A 61 -24.87 -7.29 5.58
N SER A 62 -26.12 -7.48 6.03
CA SER A 62 -27.11 -8.29 5.33
C SER A 62 -27.82 -7.42 4.28
N VAL A 63 -28.17 -7.99 3.13
CA VAL A 63 -28.95 -7.29 2.09
C VAL A 63 -30.35 -6.87 2.56
N TYR A 64 -30.83 -7.40 3.68
CA TYR A 64 -32.13 -7.04 4.28
C TYR A 64 -32.02 -6.08 5.47
N ASP A 65 -30.81 -5.68 5.86
CA ASP A 65 -30.65 -4.68 6.91
C ASP A 65 -31.28 -3.35 6.46
N ALA A 66 -31.88 -2.61 7.40
CA ALA A 66 -32.60 -1.37 7.06
C ALA A 66 -31.67 -0.28 6.50
N ASP A 67 -30.39 -0.34 6.85
CA ASP A 67 -29.31 0.54 6.39
C ASP A 67 -28.34 -0.16 5.42
N ALA A 68 -28.76 -1.28 4.84
CA ALA A 68 -27.97 -2.03 3.87
C ALA A 68 -27.60 -1.15 2.66
N PRO A 69 -26.32 -1.13 2.24
CA PRO A 69 -25.92 -0.43 1.04
C PRO A 69 -26.44 -1.16 -0.19
N HIS A 70 -27.12 -0.42 -1.08
CA HIS A 70 -27.63 -0.94 -2.35
C HIS A 70 -27.05 -0.16 -3.52
N VAL A 71 -26.83 -0.89 -4.62
CA VAL A 71 -26.31 -0.30 -5.84
C VAL A 71 -27.41 0.38 -6.65
N ASP A 72 -27.04 1.32 -7.52
CA ASP A 72 -27.96 1.81 -8.54
C ASP A 72 -28.39 0.68 -9.50
N PRO A 73 -29.70 0.37 -9.63
CA PRO A 73 -30.16 -0.76 -10.46
C PRO A 73 -29.70 -0.70 -11.92
N ASP A 74 -29.50 0.52 -12.43
CA ASP A 74 -28.98 0.81 -13.77
C ASP A 74 -27.64 0.11 -14.06
N VAL A 75 -26.87 -0.28 -13.03
CA VAL A 75 -25.65 -1.10 -13.16
C VAL A 75 -25.89 -2.35 -14.02
N PHE A 76 -27.02 -3.02 -13.82
CA PHE A 76 -27.36 -4.26 -14.53
C PHE A 76 -27.90 -4.02 -15.95
N GLU A 77 -28.09 -2.75 -16.34
CA GLU A 77 -28.58 -2.32 -17.65
C GLU A 77 -27.49 -1.69 -18.53
N MET A 78 -26.29 -1.43 -17.99
CA MET A 78 -25.19 -0.78 -18.72
C MET A 78 -24.62 -1.56 -19.92
N GLY A 79 -24.99 -2.84 -20.05
CA GLY A 79 -24.53 -3.71 -21.14
C GLY A 79 -23.04 -4.03 -21.07
N VAL A 80 -22.49 -4.14 -19.86
CA VAL A 80 -21.10 -4.52 -19.58
C VAL A 80 -21.09 -5.72 -18.60
N PRO A 81 -20.04 -6.55 -18.58
CA PRO A 81 -19.91 -7.64 -17.62
C PRO A 81 -19.95 -7.18 -16.16
N VAL A 82 -20.52 -8.01 -15.28
CA VAL A 82 -20.64 -7.73 -13.83
C VAL A 82 -20.17 -8.94 -13.02
N LEU A 83 -19.31 -8.71 -12.04
CA LEU A 83 -18.87 -9.71 -11.06
C LEU A 83 -19.29 -9.30 -9.64
N GLY A 84 -20.13 -10.08 -8.98
CA GLY A 84 -20.49 -9.90 -7.58
C GLY A 84 -19.62 -10.74 -6.64
N ILE A 85 -18.99 -10.11 -5.64
CA ILE A 85 -18.16 -10.80 -4.65
C ILE A 85 -18.84 -10.74 -3.27
N CYS A 86 -19.11 -11.91 -2.68
CA CYS A 86 -19.76 -12.06 -1.38
C CYS A 86 -21.10 -11.30 -1.32
N TYR A 87 -21.15 -10.15 -0.63
CA TYR A 87 -22.34 -9.29 -0.63
C TYR A 87 -22.73 -8.84 -2.04
N GLY A 88 -21.78 -8.57 -2.94
CA GLY A 88 -22.08 -8.20 -4.32
C GLY A 88 -22.84 -9.29 -5.10
N LEU A 89 -22.59 -10.57 -4.80
CA LEU A 89 -23.39 -11.69 -5.30
C LEU A 89 -24.81 -11.64 -4.71
N GLN A 90 -24.92 -11.39 -3.40
CA GLN A 90 -26.20 -11.33 -2.70
C GLN A 90 -27.07 -10.17 -3.21
N GLU A 91 -26.48 -8.99 -3.41
CA GLU A 91 -27.11 -7.81 -3.98
C GLU A 91 -27.61 -8.05 -5.41
N MET A 92 -26.79 -8.70 -6.24
CA MET A 92 -27.17 -9.10 -7.60
C MET A 92 -28.35 -10.07 -7.57
N ALA A 93 -28.29 -11.10 -6.73
CA ALA A 93 -29.36 -12.07 -6.61
C ALA A 93 -30.65 -11.43 -6.11
N TRP A 94 -30.57 -10.55 -5.11
CA TRP A 94 -31.71 -9.85 -4.54
C TRP A 94 -32.40 -8.93 -5.56
N ASN A 95 -31.64 -8.15 -6.34
CA ASN A 95 -32.19 -7.33 -7.43
C ASN A 95 -32.86 -8.17 -8.53
N MET A 96 -32.47 -9.43 -8.69
CA MET A 96 -32.99 -10.36 -9.69
C MET A 96 -33.96 -11.39 -9.11
N ASN A 97 -34.65 -11.05 -8.02
CA ASN A 97 -35.71 -11.85 -7.39
C ASN A 97 -35.27 -13.19 -6.77
N GLY A 98 -33.98 -13.36 -6.48
CA GLY A 98 -33.48 -14.45 -5.64
C GLY A 98 -33.74 -14.23 -4.14
N LYS A 99 -33.44 -15.23 -3.31
CA LYS A 99 -33.54 -15.13 -1.84
C LYS A 99 -32.20 -15.39 -1.18
N VAL A 100 -31.89 -14.54 -0.20
CA VAL A 100 -30.73 -14.63 0.68
C VAL A 100 -31.23 -14.99 2.08
N MET A 101 -30.49 -15.79 2.84
CA MET A 101 -30.77 -16.03 4.25
C MET A 101 -29.50 -15.97 5.07
N LYS A 102 -29.66 -15.61 6.34
CA LYS A 102 -28.61 -15.69 7.33
C LYS A 102 -28.19 -17.15 7.55
N CYS A 103 -26.90 -17.42 7.56
CA CYS A 103 -26.40 -18.75 7.90
C CYS A 103 -26.51 -19.00 9.41
N ASP A 104 -26.94 -20.21 9.81
CA ASP A 104 -26.95 -20.64 11.22
C ASP A 104 -25.53 -20.64 11.84
N HIS A 105 -24.51 -20.82 10.99
CA HIS A 105 -23.10 -20.68 11.32
C HIS A 105 -22.41 -19.76 10.30
N ARG A 106 -21.77 -18.69 10.76
CA ARG A 106 -20.93 -17.85 9.89
C ARG A 106 -19.78 -18.70 9.35
N GLU A 107 -19.66 -18.80 8.03
CA GLU A 107 -18.56 -19.51 7.40
C GLU A 107 -17.38 -18.55 7.26
N TYR A 108 -16.35 -18.79 8.06
CA TYR A 108 -15.10 -18.02 8.05
C TYR A 108 -13.93 -19.00 8.01
N GLY A 109 -13.22 -19.03 6.88
CA GLY A 109 -12.07 -19.91 6.73
C GLY A 109 -11.87 -20.44 5.33
N PHE A 110 -10.94 -21.40 5.22
CA PHE A 110 -10.67 -22.12 3.98
C PHE A 110 -11.81 -23.10 3.66
N ALA A 111 -12.24 -23.10 2.42
CA ALA A 111 -13.15 -24.09 1.86
C ALA A 111 -12.61 -24.62 0.53
N GLN A 112 -13.05 -25.82 0.15
CA GLN A 112 -12.78 -26.39 -1.16
C GLN A 112 -13.99 -26.14 -2.06
N LEU A 113 -13.81 -25.31 -3.09
CA LEU A 113 -14.78 -25.06 -4.14
C LEU A 113 -14.71 -26.20 -5.16
N GLN A 114 -15.85 -26.84 -5.43
CA GLN A 114 -16.05 -27.75 -6.56
C GLN A 114 -16.62 -26.92 -7.72
N ILE A 115 -15.97 -26.99 -8.88
CA ILE A 115 -16.30 -26.20 -10.07
C ILE A 115 -17.21 -27.05 -10.96
N ASN A 116 -18.40 -26.54 -11.25
CA ASN A 116 -19.41 -27.23 -12.04
C ASN A 116 -19.36 -26.69 -13.48
N LYS A 117 -18.93 -27.52 -14.44
CA LYS A 117 -18.90 -27.14 -15.87
C LYS A 117 -20.22 -27.47 -16.54
N ILE A 118 -20.77 -26.53 -17.31
CA ILE A 118 -21.98 -26.78 -18.10
C ILE A 118 -21.62 -27.56 -19.37
N GLY A 119 -21.62 -28.88 -19.25
CA GLY A 119 -21.43 -29.80 -20.38
C GLY A 119 -20.72 -31.12 -20.05
N SER A 120 -20.23 -31.31 -18.82
CA SER A 120 -19.53 -32.54 -18.43
C SER A 120 -20.41 -33.64 -17.85
N ASP A 121 -21.71 -33.41 -17.60
CA ASP A 121 -22.59 -34.46 -17.06
C ASP A 121 -23.91 -34.60 -17.84
N LYS A 122 -23.98 -35.66 -18.65
CA LYS A 122 -25.22 -36.42 -18.87
C LYS A 122 -25.21 -37.63 -17.93
N SER A 123 -25.19 -37.42 -16.62
CA SER A 123 -25.63 -38.42 -15.63
C SER A 123 -25.51 -37.89 -14.20
N SER A 124 -26.55 -37.21 -13.70
CA SER A 124 -26.90 -37.21 -12.26
C SER A 124 -28.08 -36.29 -11.89
N VAL A 125 -28.93 -35.87 -12.83
CA VAL A 125 -30.20 -35.23 -12.46
C VAL A 125 -31.29 -36.29 -12.42
N ASP A 126 -31.28 -37.14 -11.38
CA ASP A 126 -32.40 -37.99 -10.94
C ASP A 126 -32.03 -38.66 -9.60
N ALA A 127 -31.77 -37.88 -8.56
CA ALA A 127 -31.62 -38.42 -7.19
C ALA A 127 -31.86 -37.37 -6.08
N LEU A 128 -32.85 -36.49 -6.23
CA LEU A 128 -33.33 -35.65 -5.11
C LEU A 128 -34.85 -35.58 -5.13
N SER A 129 -35.49 -36.74 -4.97
CA SER A 129 -36.90 -36.84 -4.59
C SER A 129 -37.15 -38.13 -3.79
N ALA A 130 -36.76 -38.13 -2.50
CA ALA A 130 -37.30 -39.06 -1.52
C ALA A 130 -37.32 -38.36 -0.15
N GLY A 131 -38.53 -38.13 0.37
CA GLY A 131 -38.76 -37.57 1.69
C GLY A 131 -38.37 -38.52 2.83
N PRO A 132 -38.34 -38.03 4.08
CA PRO A 132 -37.88 -38.83 5.21
C PRO A 132 -38.95 -39.87 5.59
N GLY A 133 -38.55 -41.14 5.56
CA GLY A 133 -39.31 -42.26 6.08
C GLY A 133 -39.17 -42.36 7.59
N ASP A 134 -40.32 -42.46 8.24
CA ASP A 134 -40.60 -42.66 9.65
C ASP A 134 -40.23 -44.10 10.08
N GLU A 135 -39.41 -44.27 11.13
CA GLU A 135 -39.36 -45.52 11.90
C GLU A 135 -39.20 -45.20 13.40
N THR A 136 -40.32 -45.29 14.10
CA THR A 136 -40.43 -45.44 15.55
C THR A 136 -40.36 -46.92 15.95
N GLU A 137 -39.57 -47.25 16.98
CA GLU A 137 -39.87 -48.14 18.13
C GLU A 137 -38.56 -48.59 18.80
N SER A 138 -38.25 -48.17 20.03
CA SER A 138 -38.64 -48.72 21.34
C SER A 138 -37.78 -49.90 21.82
N GLY A 139 -37.14 -49.79 23.01
CA GLY A 139 -36.48 -50.94 23.65
C GLY A 139 -35.42 -50.68 24.72
N LYS A 140 -35.84 -50.24 25.91
CA LYS A 140 -35.32 -50.53 27.28
C LYS A 140 -33.84 -50.93 27.53
N SER A 141 -33.23 -50.20 28.49
CA SER A 141 -32.13 -50.66 29.38
C SER A 141 -32.52 -51.85 30.27
N PRO A 142 -31.55 -52.56 30.87
CA PRO A 142 -31.23 -52.29 32.29
C PRO A 142 -29.75 -52.40 32.69
N ALA A 143 -29.51 -51.95 33.92
CA ALA A 143 -28.28 -51.66 34.64
C ALA A 143 -27.57 -52.87 35.30
N ASP A 144 -26.42 -52.56 35.93
CA ASP A 144 -25.83 -53.08 37.19
C ASP A 144 -24.30 -53.26 37.03
N ALA A 145 -23.38 -52.83 37.92
CA ALA A 145 -23.46 -52.66 39.37
C ALA A 145 -22.23 -51.88 39.94
N LEU A 146 -22.50 -51.06 40.98
CA LEU A 146 -21.79 -50.91 42.29
C LEU A 146 -20.29 -50.51 42.32
N SER A 147 -19.71 -49.78 43.27
CA SER A 147 -20.02 -49.00 44.50
C SER A 147 -18.60 -48.59 45.03
N GLU A 148 -18.28 -47.47 45.67
CA GLU A 148 -18.65 -46.92 47.00
C GLU A 148 -17.96 -45.53 47.16
N GLY A 149 -18.56 -44.62 47.95
CA GLY A 149 -17.93 -43.36 48.43
C GLY A 149 -17.10 -43.56 49.72
N PRO A 150 -16.90 -42.55 50.61
CA PRO A 150 -17.44 -41.18 50.61
C PRO A 150 -16.43 -40.04 51.02
N GLY A 151 -16.86 -38.78 50.81
CA GLY A 151 -16.54 -37.56 51.60
C GLY A 151 -15.09 -37.03 51.62
N ASP A 152 -14.77 -35.76 51.86
CA ASP A 152 -15.50 -34.50 52.01
C ASP A 152 -14.44 -33.36 51.98
N GLU A 153 -14.89 -32.13 51.76
CA GLU A 153 -14.30 -30.83 52.20
C GLU A 153 -12.97 -30.23 51.65
N THR A 154 -13.16 -29.02 51.08
CA THR A 154 -12.37 -27.76 51.25
C THR A 154 -11.02 -27.51 50.53
N GLY A 155 -11.06 -26.51 49.63
CA GLY A 155 -10.35 -25.23 49.79
C GLY A 155 -8.82 -25.12 49.57
N PRO A 156 -8.30 -24.02 48.97
CA PRO A 156 -7.06 -24.05 48.20
C PRO A 156 -5.80 -23.56 48.96
N GLY A 157 -4.63 -24.10 48.58
CA GLY A 157 -3.32 -23.74 49.16
C GLY A 157 -2.35 -23.14 48.13
N LYS A 158 -1.71 -22.04 48.53
CA LYS A 158 -0.61 -21.30 47.87
C LYS A 158 0.77 -21.89 48.21
N SER A 159 1.77 -21.50 47.39
CA SER A 159 3.19 -21.24 47.75
C SER A 159 4.04 -22.48 48.17
N SER A 160 5.36 -22.59 48.07
CA SER A 160 6.50 -21.73 47.69
C SER A 160 7.81 -22.54 47.85
N VAL A 161 8.89 -22.00 47.28
CA VAL A 161 10.34 -22.03 47.67
C VAL A 161 11.19 -23.32 47.64
N ASP A 162 12.28 -23.20 46.86
CA ASP A 162 13.72 -23.40 47.14
C ASP A 162 14.23 -24.63 47.92
N ALA A 163 15.34 -25.22 47.44
CA ALA A 163 16.69 -24.99 48.00
C ALA A 163 17.75 -26.07 47.60
N LEU A 164 19.01 -25.60 47.43
CA LEU A 164 20.33 -26.24 47.72
C LEU A 164 20.85 -27.34 46.75
N SER A 165 22.17 -27.52 46.48
CA SER A 165 23.43 -26.83 46.83
C SER A 165 24.64 -27.52 46.14
N ALA A 166 25.81 -26.85 46.21
CA ALA A 166 27.18 -27.38 46.36
C ALA A 166 28.12 -27.51 45.12
N GLY A 167 29.21 -26.71 45.15
CA GLY A 167 30.54 -27.02 44.58
C GLY A 167 31.40 -27.84 45.57
N PRO A 168 32.76 -27.83 45.58
CA PRO A 168 33.70 -26.87 44.96
C PRO A 168 34.95 -27.52 44.29
N GLY A 169 35.92 -26.70 43.84
CA GLY A 169 37.30 -27.13 43.55
C GLY A 169 38.13 -26.14 42.73
N ASP A 170 39.16 -25.57 43.35
CA ASP A 170 40.13 -24.58 42.85
C ASP A 170 41.48 -25.29 42.59
N GLU A 171 42.28 -24.88 41.59
CA GLU A 171 43.75 -24.94 41.65
C GLU A 171 44.46 -24.30 40.44
N THR A 172 45.67 -23.81 40.73
CA THR A 172 46.53 -22.90 39.96
C THR A 172 47.62 -23.64 39.16
N GLY A 173 48.22 -23.03 38.14
CA GLY A 173 49.46 -23.56 37.55
C GLY A 173 49.94 -22.88 36.26
N SER A 174 51.22 -22.50 36.26
CA SER A 174 51.95 -21.66 35.29
C SER A 174 52.60 -22.45 34.13
N GLY A 175 52.99 -21.75 33.04
CA GLY A 175 53.87 -22.31 32.00
C GLY A 175 54.13 -21.39 30.81
N LYS A 176 55.41 -21.11 30.54
CA LYS A 176 55.97 -20.15 29.57
C LYS A 176 56.07 -20.68 28.12
N SER A 177 56.32 -19.73 27.21
CA SER A 177 57.13 -19.77 25.96
C SER A 177 56.32 -19.44 24.71
N SER A 178 56.77 -18.71 23.68
CA SER A 178 57.84 -17.74 23.41
C SER A 178 57.80 -17.50 21.89
N VAL A 179 58.07 -16.26 21.43
CA VAL A 179 58.59 -15.81 20.10
C VAL A 179 57.77 -16.19 18.83
N ASP A 180 57.55 -15.39 17.77
CA ASP A 180 58.17 -14.22 17.12
C ASP A 180 57.03 -13.43 16.41
N ALA A 181 56.91 -12.11 16.41
CA ALA A 181 57.75 -11.01 15.89
C ALA A 181 57.49 -10.63 14.39
N LEU A 182 57.31 -9.30 14.20
CA LEU A 182 57.42 -8.47 12.98
C LEU A 182 56.18 -8.46 12.04
N ALA A 183 55.41 -7.38 11.84
CA ALA A 183 55.66 -5.94 11.66
C ALA A 183 56.34 -5.55 10.33
N GLU A 184 55.74 -4.53 9.71
CA GLU A 184 56.21 -3.60 8.67
C GLU A 184 55.92 -3.88 7.18
N GLY A 185 55.03 -3.05 6.62
CA GLY A 185 55.48 -1.91 5.80
C GLY A 185 55.34 -2.03 4.28
N PRO A 186 55.11 -0.90 3.57
CA PRO A 186 54.52 -0.87 2.23
C PRO A 186 55.56 -0.68 1.10
N GLY A 187 55.15 -0.93 -0.15
CA GLY A 187 55.97 -0.72 -1.34
C GLY A 187 55.13 -0.38 -2.57
N ASP A 188 55.20 0.90 -2.93
CA ASP A 188 54.83 1.52 -4.20
C ASP A 188 55.77 1.01 -5.32
N GLU A 189 55.28 0.87 -6.56
CA GLU A 189 56.06 1.26 -7.75
C GLU A 189 55.26 1.23 -9.07
N THR A 190 55.58 2.24 -9.86
CA THR A 190 55.10 2.71 -11.14
C THR A 190 55.48 1.85 -12.36
N GLY A 191 54.80 2.02 -13.51
CA GLY A 191 55.45 1.76 -14.81
C GLY A 191 54.60 1.46 -16.05
N SER A 192 54.09 2.51 -16.71
CA SER A 192 54.17 2.80 -18.17
C SER A 192 53.90 1.76 -19.29
N GLY A 193 53.12 2.19 -20.31
CA GLY A 193 53.31 1.84 -21.74
C GLY A 193 52.00 1.57 -22.51
N LYS A 194 51.34 2.55 -23.16
CA LYS A 194 51.49 3.12 -24.53
C LYS A 194 50.97 2.28 -25.73
N SER A 195 50.16 2.97 -26.54
CA SER A 195 49.86 2.81 -28.00
C SER A 195 48.98 1.62 -28.40
N SER A 196 48.05 1.66 -29.34
CA SER A 196 47.73 2.51 -30.52
C SER A 196 46.24 2.20 -30.86
N GLY A 197 45.38 3.04 -31.44
CA GLY A 197 45.58 4.02 -32.50
C GLY A 197 45.41 3.34 -33.85
N ASP A 198 44.20 3.30 -34.41
CA ASP A 198 43.98 3.59 -35.84
C ASP A 198 42.50 3.72 -36.20
N ALA A 199 42.18 4.92 -36.70
CA ALA A 199 41.03 5.23 -37.52
C ALA A 199 41.44 5.12 -38.98
N ARG A 200 40.52 4.74 -39.88
CA ARG A 200 40.49 5.29 -41.25
C ARG A 200 39.15 5.06 -41.95
N SER A 201 38.74 6.17 -42.55
CA SER A 201 37.62 6.46 -43.44
C SER A 201 37.80 5.91 -44.86
N GLU A 202 36.68 5.70 -45.57
CA GLU A 202 36.29 6.36 -46.84
C GLU A 202 35.40 5.48 -47.74
N GLY A 203 34.22 5.99 -48.07
CA GLY A 203 33.81 6.17 -49.47
C GLY A 203 32.88 5.14 -50.13
N PRO A 204 32.05 5.55 -51.12
CA PRO A 204 30.67 5.08 -51.31
C PRO A 204 30.45 4.32 -52.63
N ARG A 205 29.32 3.59 -52.76
CA ARG A 205 28.71 3.25 -54.06
C ARG A 205 27.19 3.13 -53.98
N ASP A 206 26.53 3.95 -54.79
CA ASP A 206 25.17 3.78 -55.29
C ASP A 206 25.08 2.55 -56.21
N GLU A 207 23.92 1.88 -56.23
CA GLU A 207 23.32 1.40 -57.48
C GLU A 207 21.80 1.20 -57.34
N MET A 208 21.07 1.77 -58.30
CA MET A 208 19.63 1.69 -58.52
C MET A 208 19.19 0.28 -58.91
N GLY A 209 18.02 -0.13 -58.42
CA GLY A 209 17.28 -1.29 -58.93
C GLY A 209 15.79 -1.10 -58.68
N SER A 210 15.09 -0.63 -59.71
CA SER A 210 13.64 -0.52 -59.82
C SER A 210 12.93 -1.87 -59.73
N ASP A 211 11.76 -1.93 -59.07
CA ASP A 211 10.60 -2.53 -59.71
C ASP A 211 9.26 -2.01 -59.18
N LYS A 212 8.29 -2.00 -60.10
CA LYS A 212 6.94 -1.44 -60.00
C LYS A 212 5.93 -2.50 -59.57
N GLY A 213 4.79 -2.02 -59.07
CA GLY A 213 3.49 -2.71 -59.13
C GLY A 213 3.12 -3.40 -57.81
N SER A 214 1.88 -3.42 -57.37
CA SER A 214 0.63 -2.87 -57.88
C SER A 214 -0.34 -2.92 -56.70
N ALA A 215 -1.19 -1.90 -56.59
CA ALA A 215 -2.42 -2.02 -55.83
C ALA A 215 -3.30 -3.06 -56.49
N ASP A 216 -3.87 -3.97 -55.72
CA ASP A 216 -5.10 -4.67 -56.08
C ASP A 216 -5.97 -4.89 -54.86
N ALA A 217 -7.23 -4.53 -55.06
CA ALA A 217 -8.34 -4.66 -54.15
C ALA A 217 -9.02 -6.02 -54.29
N LEU A 218 -9.97 -6.27 -53.38
CA LEU A 218 -11.06 -7.26 -53.40
C LEU A 218 -10.72 -8.67 -52.87
N SER A 219 -11.31 -9.00 -51.72
CA SER A 219 -12.45 -9.94 -51.75
C SER A 219 -13.21 -9.90 -50.42
N GLU A 220 -14.48 -9.51 -50.50
CA GLU A 220 -15.50 -9.79 -49.50
C GLU A 220 -15.55 -11.30 -49.25
N GLY A 221 -15.25 -11.70 -48.01
CA GLY A 221 -15.45 -13.04 -47.50
C GLY A 221 -16.72 -13.07 -46.66
N SER A 222 -17.71 -13.76 -47.20
CA SER A 222 -18.98 -14.16 -46.60
C SER A 222 -18.87 -14.62 -45.15
N GLY A 223 -19.84 -14.20 -44.34
CA GLY A 223 -19.97 -14.57 -42.95
C GLY A 223 -20.08 -16.08 -42.75
N ASP A 224 -19.22 -16.60 -41.88
CA ASP A 224 -19.45 -17.84 -41.17
C ASP A 224 -20.17 -17.51 -39.86
N GLU A 225 -21.31 -18.16 -39.67
CA GLU A 225 -22.18 -18.08 -38.50
C GLU A 225 -21.39 -18.38 -37.21
N ILE A 226 -21.37 -17.40 -36.31
CA ILE A 226 -20.88 -17.56 -34.95
C ILE A 226 -21.86 -18.50 -34.21
N GLY A 227 -21.38 -19.69 -33.84
CA GLY A 227 -22.05 -20.56 -32.87
C GLY A 227 -22.12 -19.88 -31.51
N SER A 228 -23.19 -19.12 -31.27
CA SER A 228 -23.54 -18.49 -30.00
C SER A 228 -24.31 -19.47 -29.10
N ASP A 229 -23.76 -19.79 -27.92
CA ASP A 229 -24.48 -19.87 -26.62
C ASP A 229 -23.75 -20.67 -25.52
N LYS A 230 -22.62 -21.34 -25.82
CA LYS A 230 -21.97 -22.24 -24.84
C LYS A 230 -20.72 -21.69 -24.14
N SER A 231 -20.22 -20.50 -24.49
CA SER A 231 -18.91 -20.03 -24.02
C SER A 231 -18.92 -19.01 -22.88
N SER A 232 -20.06 -18.41 -22.51
CA SER A 232 -20.09 -17.36 -21.47
C SER A 232 -20.09 -17.94 -20.06
N VAL A 233 -20.98 -18.87 -19.80
CA VAL A 233 -21.25 -19.50 -18.49
C VAL A 233 -19.98 -19.96 -17.76
N ASP A 234 -19.15 -20.80 -18.41
CA ASP A 234 -17.97 -21.40 -17.77
C ASP A 234 -16.74 -20.48 -17.77
N ALA A 235 -16.84 -19.28 -18.37
CA ALA A 235 -15.68 -18.43 -18.66
C ALA A 235 -14.91 -17.97 -17.42
N LEU A 236 -15.60 -17.78 -16.28
CA LEU A 236 -14.96 -17.29 -15.05
C LEU A 236 -13.92 -18.27 -14.49
N PHE A 237 -14.14 -19.58 -14.70
CA PHE A 237 -13.29 -20.65 -14.15
C PHE A 237 -12.53 -21.43 -15.22
N GLU A 238 -12.48 -20.93 -16.44
CA GLU A 238 -11.80 -21.57 -17.55
C GLU A 238 -10.31 -21.84 -17.22
N GLY A 239 -9.90 -23.11 -17.29
CA GLY A 239 -8.53 -23.53 -17.00
C GLY A 239 -8.15 -23.55 -15.51
N LEU A 240 -9.11 -23.40 -14.59
CA LEU A 240 -8.85 -23.47 -13.14
C LEU A 240 -8.98 -24.89 -12.54
N GLY A 241 -9.20 -25.90 -13.37
CA GLY A 241 -9.41 -27.28 -12.93
C GLY A 241 -10.86 -27.53 -12.52
N ASP A 242 -11.07 -28.58 -11.75
CA ASP A 242 -12.41 -28.98 -11.27
C ASP A 242 -12.62 -28.63 -9.79
N GLU A 243 -11.55 -28.26 -9.08
CA GLU A 243 -11.61 -27.83 -7.70
C GLU A 243 -10.54 -26.80 -7.35
N MET A 244 -10.82 -25.94 -6.37
CA MET A 244 -9.83 -25.00 -5.84
C MET A 244 -10.10 -24.62 -4.39
N GLN A 245 -9.03 -24.32 -3.65
CA GLN A 245 -9.14 -23.75 -2.31
C GLN A 245 -9.53 -22.27 -2.38
N VAL A 246 -10.51 -21.88 -1.57
CA VAL A 246 -11.04 -20.51 -1.48
C VAL A 246 -11.15 -20.05 -0.04
N TRP A 247 -11.19 -18.72 0.15
CA TRP A 247 -11.46 -18.09 1.44
C TRP A 247 -12.91 -17.61 1.54
N MET A 248 -13.67 -18.22 2.44
CA MET A 248 -15.05 -17.86 2.75
C MET A 248 -15.07 -16.88 3.93
N SER A 249 -15.90 -15.85 3.82
CA SER A 249 -16.13 -14.88 4.91
C SER A 249 -17.51 -14.23 4.75
N HIS A 250 -18.56 -14.98 5.06
CA HIS A 250 -19.94 -14.50 4.90
C HIS A 250 -20.84 -14.88 6.08
N GLY A 251 -21.75 -13.96 6.42
CA GLY A 251 -22.80 -14.19 7.41
C GLY A 251 -24.11 -14.68 6.82
N ASP A 252 -24.35 -14.30 5.57
CA ASP A 252 -25.53 -14.66 4.79
C ASP A 252 -25.09 -15.47 3.57
N GLN A 253 -26.03 -16.19 2.97
CA GLN A 253 -25.82 -16.92 1.72
C GLN A 253 -27.11 -16.97 0.90
N LEU A 254 -26.97 -17.18 -0.41
CA LEU A 254 -28.12 -17.47 -1.26
C LEU A 254 -28.77 -18.79 -0.83
N THR A 255 -30.09 -18.85 -0.87
CA THR A 255 -30.87 -20.08 -0.62
C THR A 255 -31.81 -20.41 -1.76
N GLU A 256 -32.26 -19.39 -2.49
CA GLU A 256 -33.00 -19.53 -3.73
C GLU A 256 -32.31 -18.70 -4.82
N MET A 257 -31.83 -19.37 -5.86
CA MET A 257 -31.17 -18.74 -6.99
C MET A 257 -32.22 -18.10 -7.92
N PRO A 258 -31.95 -16.91 -8.49
CA PRO A 258 -32.77 -16.36 -9.57
C PRO A 258 -32.91 -17.35 -10.74
N SER A 259 -34.06 -17.36 -11.42
CA SER A 259 -34.35 -18.33 -12.50
C SER A 259 -33.38 -18.26 -13.68
N ASP A 260 -32.77 -17.09 -13.90
CA ASP A 260 -31.91 -16.82 -15.05
C ASP A 260 -30.42 -17.10 -14.78
N PHE A 261 -30.12 -17.81 -13.70
CA PHE A 261 -28.77 -18.19 -13.31
C PHE A 261 -28.60 -19.71 -13.26
N HIS A 262 -27.35 -20.14 -13.30
CA HIS A 262 -26.94 -21.51 -13.06
C HIS A 262 -25.76 -21.52 -12.07
N VAL A 263 -25.57 -22.66 -11.40
CA VAL A 263 -24.49 -22.85 -10.43
C VAL A 263 -23.24 -23.33 -11.17
N ILE A 264 -22.17 -22.54 -11.09
CA ILE A 264 -20.84 -22.86 -11.63
C ILE A 264 -19.85 -23.29 -10.54
N GLY A 265 -20.24 -23.24 -9.27
CA GLY A 265 -19.44 -23.82 -8.19
C GLY A 265 -20.17 -23.92 -6.86
N SER A 266 -19.77 -24.91 -6.06
CA SER A 266 -20.37 -25.22 -4.77
C SER A 266 -19.31 -25.61 -3.74
N THR A 267 -19.59 -25.39 -2.45
CA THR A 267 -18.84 -25.98 -1.34
C THR A 267 -19.74 -26.93 -0.56
N LYS A 268 -19.20 -27.60 0.46
CA LYS A 268 -19.97 -28.50 1.35
C LYS A 268 -21.12 -27.78 2.06
N THR A 269 -20.99 -26.48 2.29
CA THR A 269 -21.87 -25.66 3.14
C THR A 269 -22.59 -24.57 2.34
N ALA A 270 -22.03 -24.14 1.20
CA ALA A 270 -22.61 -23.14 0.31
C ALA A 270 -22.91 -23.76 -1.07
N PRO A 271 -24.17 -24.19 -1.34
CA PRO A 271 -24.53 -24.80 -2.62
C PRO A 271 -24.44 -23.83 -3.80
N TYR A 272 -24.61 -22.52 -3.56
CA TYR A 272 -24.52 -21.45 -4.56
C TYR A 272 -23.23 -20.63 -4.39
N ALA A 273 -22.10 -21.31 -4.13
CA ALA A 273 -20.82 -20.65 -3.89
C ALA A 273 -20.31 -19.85 -5.10
N ALA A 274 -20.69 -20.26 -6.30
CA ALA A 274 -20.50 -19.48 -7.52
C ALA A 274 -21.64 -19.70 -8.52
N VAL A 275 -22.14 -18.62 -9.10
CA VAL A 275 -23.24 -18.63 -10.07
C VAL A 275 -22.90 -17.74 -11.26
N ALA A 276 -23.50 -18.03 -12.41
CA ALA A 276 -23.45 -17.15 -13.56
C ALA A 276 -24.80 -17.07 -14.25
N HIS A 277 -25.04 -15.95 -14.93
CA HIS A 277 -26.28 -15.69 -15.64
C HIS A 277 -26.28 -16.45 -16.98
N ASN A 278 -27.45 -16.93 -17.40
CA ASN A 278 -27.61 -17.78 -18.57
C ASN A 278 -27.24 -17.07 -19.90
N SER A 279 -27.65 -15.83 -20.08
CA SER A 279 -27.40 -15.05 -21.31
C SER A 279 -26.50 -13.83 -21.14
N LYS A 280 -26.45 -13.22 -19.96
CA LYS A 280 -25.64 -12.02 -19.68
C LYS A 280 -24.28 -12.41 -19.09
N PRO A 281 -23.20 -11.64 -19.32
CA PRO A 281 -21.90 -11.86 -18.72
C PRO A 281 -21.87 -11.43 -17.23
N PHE A 282 -22.82 -11.94 -16.44
CA PHE A 282 -22.94 -11.68 -15.02
C PHE A 282 -22.54 -12.91 -14.24
N TYR A 283 -21.69 -12.71 -13.24
CA TYR A 283 -21.15 -13.77 -12.41
C TYR A 283 -21.22 -13.32 -10.96
N GLY A 284 -21.40 -14.25 -10.05
CA GLY A 284 -21.31 -13.97 -8.62
C GLY A 284 -20.65 -15.11 -7.87
N ILE A 285 -19.81 -14.76 -6.90
CA ILE A 285 -19.05 -15.69 -6.08
C ILE A 285 -19.20 -15.34 -4.61
N GLN A 286 -19.31 -16.35 -3.75
CA GLN A 286 -19.51 -16.17 -2.32
C GLN A 286 -18.18 -16.05 -1.54
N PHE A 287 -17.06 -16.42 -2.15
CA PHE A 287 -15.71 -16.34 -1.61
C PHE A 287 -14.97 -15.08 -2.05
N HIS A 288 -13.85 -14.79 -1.40
CA HIS A 288 -13.00 -13.62 -1.67
C HIS A 288 -11.79 -13.98 -2.53
N PRO A 289 -11.79 -13.74 -3.86
CA PRO A 289 -10.62 -13.96 -4.72
C PRO A 289 -9.51 -12.91 -4.54
N GLU A 290 -9.80 -11.79 -3.89
CA GLU A 290 -8.87 -10.68 -3.72
C GLU A 290 -7.78 -10.96 -2.66
N VAL A 291 -8.09 -11.82 -1.68
CA VAL A 291 -7.18 -12.16 -0.57
C VAL A 291 -6.18 -13.24 -0.95
N THR A 292 -5.00 -13.22 -0.32
CA THR A 292 -3.93 -14.22 -0.49
C THR A 292 -4.35 -15.63 -0.07
N HIS A 293 -5.34 -15.74 0.83
CA HIS A 293 -5.92 -17.00 1.29
C HIS A 293 -6.67 -17.79 0.19
N THR A 294 -7.03 -17.14 -0.93
CA THR A 294 -7.51 -17.80 -2.15
C THR A 294 -6.34 -17.87 -3.15
N PRO A 295 -5.56 -18.97 -3.21
CA PRO A 295 -4.26 -18.96 -3.90
C PRO A 295 -4.37 -18.66 -5.40
N ARG A 296 -5.46 -19.11 -6.03
CA ARG A 296 -5.76 -18.87 -7.45
C ARG A 296 -6.72 -17.69 -7.69
N GLY A 297 -6.95 -16.86 -6.67
CA GLY A 297 -7.91 -15.76 -6.74
C GLY A 297 -7.54 -14.68 -7.77
N LYS A 298 -6.24 -14.40 -7.94
CA LYS A 298 -5.75 -13.53 -9.02
C LYS A 298 -6.12 -14.06 -10.41
N GLU A 299 -6.13 -15.38 -10.61
CA GLU A 299 -6.52 -15.97 -11.90
C GLU A 299 -8.02 -15.81 -12.15
N VAL A 300 -8.87 -15.97 -11.12
CA VAL A 300 -10.33 -15.73 -11.20
C VAL A 300 -10.62 -14.28 -11.62
N ILE A 301 -10.02 -13.31 -10.93
CA ILE A 301 -10.15 -11.89 -11.31
C ILE A 301 -9.59 -11.65 -12.73
N GLY A 302 -8.49 -12.33 -13.09
CA GLY A 302 -7.91 -12.29 -14.43
C GLY A 302 -8.86 -12.79 -15.52
N ARG A 303 -9.62 -13.86 -15.29
CA ARG A 303 -10.65 -14.33 -16.25
C ARG A 303 -11.73 -13.30 -16.45
N PHE A 304 -12.21 -12.69 -15.37
CA PHE A 304 -13.20 -11.63 -15.48
C PHE A 304 -12.66 -10.41 -16.23
N VAL A 305 -11.51 -9.88 -15.82
CA VAL A 305 -10.99 -8.61 -16.32
C VAL A 305 -10.39 -8.73 -17.73
N LEU A 306 -9.57 -9.75 -17.99
CA LEU A 306 -8.85 -9.87 -19.27
C LEU A 306 -9.68 -10.62 -20.32
N ASN A 307 -10.35 -11.71 -19.94
CA ASN A 307 -11.04 -12.56 -20.92
C ASN A 307 -12.48 -12.09 -21.15
N ILE A 308 -13.26 -11.92 -20.07
CA ILE A 308 -14.69 -11.61 -20.15
C ILE A 308 -14.91 -10.14 -20.49
N CYS A 309 -14.21 -9.22 -19.83
CA CYS A 309 -14.30 -7.77 -20.12
C CYS A 309 -13.46 -7.36 -21.34
N GLY A 310 -12.47 -8.18 -21.72
CA GLY A 310 -11.59 -7.89 -22.85
C GLY A 310 -10.65 -6.70 -22.61
N CYS A 311 -10.30 -6.40 -21.36
CA CYS A 311 -9.43 -5.28 -21.04
C CYS A 311 -8.01 -5.52 -21.55
N LYS A 312 -7.39 -4.47 -22.11
CA LYS A 312 -5.98 -4.51 -22.49
C LYS A 312 -5.09 -4.33 -21.26
N PRO A 313 -4.08 -5.20 -21.04
CA PRO A 313 -3.19 -5.13 -19.89
C PRO A 313 -2.08 -4.07 -20.09
N ASN A 314 -2.47 -2.82 -20.35
CA ASN A 314 -1.57 -1.73 -20.70
C ASN A 314 -1.39 -0.67 -19.60
N TRP A 315 -1.99 -0.87 -18.42
CA TRP A 315 -1.69 -0.10 -17.23
C TRP A 315 -0.31 -0.50 -16.68
N THR A 316 0.73 0.06 -17.29
CA THR A 316 2.14 -0.14 -16.92
C THR A 316 2.76 1.21 -16.59
N MET A 317 3.77 1.22 -15.71
CA MET A 317 4.39 2.48 -15.30
C MET A 317 5.17 3.14 -16.46
N GLU A 318 5.67 2.33 -17.39
CA GLU A 318 6.31 2.79 -18.64
C GLU A 318 5.33 3.58 -19.51
N GLU A 319 4.12 3.05 -19.76
CA GLU A 319 3.08 3.78 -20.50
C GLU A 319 2.57 4.99 -19.72
N PHE A 320 2.43 4.85 -18.39
CA PHE A 320 1.92 5.91 -17.52
C PHE A 320 2.80 7.17 -17.57
N ILE A 321 4.13 7.05 -17.52
CA ILE A 321 5.05 8.21 -17.52
C ILE A 321 4.80 9.11 -18.74
N GLY A 322 4.79 8.53 -19.95
CA GLY A 322 4.67 9.31 -21.18
C GLY A 322 3.32 10.05 -21.27
N LYS A 323 2.26 9.33 -20.92
CA LYS A 323 0.89 9.84 -20.84
C LYS A 323 0.75 10.96 -19.81
N GLU A 324 1.30 10.78 -18.62
CA GLU A 324 1.21 11.73 -17.53
C GLU A 324 2.06 12.99 -17.79
N ILE A 325 3.25 12.84 -18.38
CA ILE A 325 4.05 13.98 -18.87
C ILE A 325 3.27 14.81 -19.89
N ALA A 326 2.58 14.16 -20.84
CA ALA A 326 1.76 14.86 -21.83
C ALA A 326 0.60 15.61 -21.17
N ARG A 327 -0.07 14.98 -20.20
CA ARG A 327 -1.15 15.59 -19.41
C ARG A 327 -0.66 16.83 -18.64
N ILE A 328 0.47 16.72 -17.94
CA ILE A 328 1.08 17.84 -17.20
C ILE A 328 1.42 18.99 -18.15
N ARG A 329 2.03 18.70 -19.30
CA ARG A 329 2.37 19.74 -20.31
C ARG A 329 1.13 20.44 -20.84
N GLN A 330 0.05 19.70 -21.10
CA GLN A 330 -1.22 20.28 -21.53
C GLN A 330 -1.85 21.15 -20.45
N LEU A 331 -1.84 20.70 -19.19
CA LEU A 331 -2.43 21.39 -18.05
C LEU A 331 -1.72 22.71 -17.75
N CYS A 332 -0.39 22.69 -17.70
CA CYS A 332 0.44 23.86 -17.43
C CYS A 332 0.58 24.80 -18.64
N GLY A 333 0.27 24.33 -19.85
CA GLY A 333 0.50 25.05 -21.10
C GLY A 333 1.97 25.44 -21.30
N PRO A 334 2.27 26.41 -22.19
CA PRO A 334 3.64 26.78 -22.53
C PRO A 334 4.35 27.61 -21.45
N LYS A 335 3.60 28.33 -20.61
CA LYS A 335 4.14 29.33 -19.67
C LYS A 335 3.82 29.09 -18.19
N GLY A 336 2.87 28.22 -17.87
CA GLY A 336 2.47 27.98 -16.48
C GLY A 336 3.64 27.41 -15.67
N ARG A 337 3.87 27.98 -14.49
CA ARG A 337 4.84 27.47 -13.52
C ARG A 337 4.14 26.73 -12.40
N VAL A 338 4.88 25.80 -11.82
CA VAL A 338 4.40 24.91 -10.76
C VAL A 338 5.38 25.01 -9.59
N ILE A 339 4.84 25.21 -8.38
CA ILE A 339 5.60 25.05 -7.15
C ILE A 339 5.19 23.76 -6.45
N GLY A 340 6.09 23.14 -5.69
CA GLY A 340 5.78 21.91 -4.96
C GLY A 340 6.42 21.86 -3.59
N ALA A 341 5.64 21.44 -2.59
CA ALA A 341 6.16 21.08 -1.28
C ALA A 341 6.85 19.70 -1.37
N VAL A 342 8.17 19.64 -1.19
CA VAL A 342 8.94 18.39 -1.27
C VAL A 342 9.58 18.09 0.06
N SER A 343 9.22 16.94 0.64
CA SER A 343 9.72 16.49 1.95
C SER A 343 10.94 15.57 1.85
N GLY A 344 11.26 15.08 0.65
CA GLY A 344 12.25 14.02 0.44
C GLY A 344 11.73 12.61 0.73
N GLY A 345 10.42 12.47 0.98
CA GLY A 345 9.74 11.19 0.92
C GLY A 345 9.59 10.71 -0.53
N VAL A 346 9.39 9.39 -0.71
CA VAL A 346 9.30 8.74 -2.03
C VAL A 346 8.30 9.45 -2.94
N ASP A 347 7.08 9.69 -2.46
CA ASP A 347 5.98 10.22 -3.27
C ASP A 347 6.30 11.62 -3.77
N SER A 348 6.70 12.52 -2.84
CA SER A 348 7.09 13.89 -3.20
C SER A 348 8.31 13.94 -4.14
N THR A 349 9.25 13.00 -4.00
CA THR A 349 10.46 12.93 -4.84
C THR A 349 10.12 12.44 -6.25
N VAL A 350 9.29 11.40 -6.36
CA VAL A 350 8.81 10.86 -7.64
C VAL A 350 7.96 11.91 -8.36
N ALA A 351 7.03 12.55 -7.66
CA ALA A 351 6.21 13.63 -8.21
C ALA A 351 7.06 14.81 -8.68
N ALA A 352 8.06 15.23 -7.89
CA ALA A 352 8.98 16.31 -8.24
C ALA A 352 9.82 15.97 -9.48
N LYS A 353 10.33 14.74 -9.57
CA LYS A 353 11.08 14.28 -10.75
C LYS A 353 10.20 14.23 -11.99
N LEU A 354 8.98 13.70 -11.87
CA LEU A 354 8.01 13.64 -12.97
C LEU A 354 7.63 15.05 -13.48
N MET A 355 7.44 16.01 -12.56
CA MET A 355 7.23 17.42 -12.92
C MET A 355 8.43 18.01 -13.66
N HIS A 356 9.65 17.72 -13.20
CA HIS A 356 10.86 18.18 -13.88
C HIS A 356 10.99 17.60 -15.29
N GLU A 357 10.74 16.30 -15.49
CA GLU A 357 10.72 15.69 -16.84
C GLU A 357 9.63 16.31 -17.74
N ALA A 358 8.50 16.71 -17.15
CA ALA A 358 7.41 17.30 -17.90
C ALA A 358 7.67 18.75 -18.33
N ILE A 359 8.15 19.62 -17.42
CA ILE A 359 8.19 21.07 -17.63
C ILE A 359 9.53 21.75 -17.29
N GLY A 360 10.56 20.97 -16.91
CA GLY A 360 11.91 21.46 -16.62
C GLY A 360 11.93 22.53 -15.52
N ASP A 361 12.66 23.62 -15.80
CA ASP A 361 12.86 24.76 -14.88
C ASP A 361 11.60 25.56 -14.55
N ARG A 362 10.45 25.23 -15.15
CA ARG A 362 9.15 25.79 -14.76
C ARG A 362 8.58 25.16 -13.50
N PHE A 363 9.13 24.03 -13.06
CA PHE A 363 8.86 23.45 -11.76
C PHE A 363 9.91 23.93 -10.74
N HIS A 364 9.44 24.39 -9.58
CA HIS A 364 10.30 24.79 -8.46
C HIS A 364 9.85 24.07 -7.18
N ALA A 365 10.73 23.25 -6.61
CA ALA A 365 10.47 22.55 -5.38
C ALA A 365 10.89 23.40 -4.17
N ILE A 366 10.12 23.33 -3.09
CA ILE A 366 10.41 23.98 -1.81
C ILE A 366 10.37 22.90 -0.73
N MET A 367 11.46 22.77 0.02
CA MET A 367 11.55 21.97 1.22
C MET A 367 11.64 22.91 2.42
N VAL A 368 10.70 22.76 3.36
CA VAL A 368 10.75 23.50 4.63
C VAL A 368 11.40 22.59 5.67
N ASP A 369 12.58 22.97 6.16
CA ASP A 369 13.16 22.35 7.34
C ASP A 369 12.44 22.88 8.59
N ASN A 370 11.59 22.02 9.15
CA ASN A 370 10.78 22.30 10.33
C ASN A 370 11.54 22.07 11.64
N GLY A 371 12.84 21.73 11.59
CA GLY A 371 13.65 21.48 12.76
C GLY A 371 13.39 20.15 13.46
N VAL A 372 12.52 19.30 12.93
CA VAL A 372 12.18 17.97 13.48
C VAL A 372 12.34 16.85 12.44
N LEU A 373 13.25 17.03 11.49
CA LEU A 373 13.63 16.01 10.51
C LEU A 373 14.67 15.04 11.06
N ARG A 374 15.02 13.97 10.32
CA ARG A 374 16.14 13.08 10.67
C ARG A 374 17.49 13.79 10.54
N LEU A 375 18.52 13.19 11.11
CA LEU A 375 19.88 13.74 11.07
C LEU A 375 20.33 14.02 9.63
N ASN A 376 20.72 15.27 9.36
CA ASN A 376 21.18 15.76 8.04
C ASN A 376 20.18 15.56 6.89
N GLU A 377 18.89 15.36 7.18
CA GLU A 377 17.89 15.01 6.17
C GLU A 377 17.72 16.12 5.12
N ALA A 378 17.58 17.39 5.53
CA ALA A 378 17.42 18.50 4.59
C ALA A 378 18.62 18.62 3.63
N GLN A 379 19.84 18.47 4.14
CA GLN A 379 21.05 18.51 3.32
C GLN A 379 21.13 17.34 2.33
N GLN A 380 20.76 16.14 2.77
CA GLN A 380 20.74 14.96 1.92
C GLN A 380 19.72 15.11 0.80
N VAL A 381 18.50 15.54 1.13
CA VAL A 381 17.41 15.76 0.16
C VAL A 381 17.77 16.87 -0.83
N HIS A 382 18.38 17.96 -0.37
CA HIS A 382 18.87 19.02 -1.24
C HIS A 382 19.93 18.55 -2.22
N THR A 383 20.95 17.85 -1.72
CA THR A 383 22.03 17.31 -2.56
C THR A 383 21.46 16.39 -3.62
N MET A 384 20.58 15.49 -3.22
CA MET A 384 19.92 14.52 -4.09
C MET A 384 19.07 15.19 -5.18
N LEU A 385 18.13 16.05 -4.82
CA LEU A 385 17.21 16.63 -5.80
C LEU A 385 17.92 17.59 -6.75
N ASN A 386 18.74 18.51 -6.23
CA ASN A 386 19.43 19.49 -7.07
C ASN A 386 20.55 18.85 -7.90
N ARG A 387 21.49 18.13 -7.25
CA ARG A 387 22.70 17.64 -7.92
C ARG A 387 22.45 16.36 -8.70
N ASP A 388 21.75 15.39 -8.09
CA ASP A 388 21.65 14.04 -8.65
C ASP A 388 20.45 13.89 -9.60
N LEU A 389 19.35 14.62 -9.36
CA LEU A 389 18.11 14.52 -10.15
C LEU A 389 17.79 15.72 -11.05
N GLY A 390 18.54 16.83 -10.90
CA GLY A 390 18.37 18.08 -11.66
C GLY A 390 17.14 18.91 -11.27
N VAL A 391 16.44 18.54 -10.20
CA VAL A 391 15.24 19.22 -9.72
C VAL A 391 15.64 20.45 -8.90
N ASN A 392 15.23 21.63 -9.36
CA ASN A 392 15.46 22.90 -8.65
C ASN A 392 14.70 22.91 -7.31
N LEU A 393 15.43 22.72 -6.20
CA LEU A 393 14.93 22.69 -4.84
C LEU A 393 15.53 23.83 -4.01
N THR A 394 14.66 24.66 -3.43
CA THR A 394 15.03 25.57 -2.33
C THR A 394 14.77 24.90 -0.99
N VAL A 395 15.77 24.89 -0.10
CA VAL A 395 15.57 24.54 1.32
C VAL A 395 15.39 25.82 2.13
N VAL A 396 14.31 25.89 2.89
CA VAL A 396 14.00 26.98 3.82
C VAL A 396 14.18 26.47 5.24
N ASP A 397 15.18 26.98 5.96
CA ASP A 397 15.33 26.71 7.39
C ASP A 397 14.31 27.54 8.17
N ALA A 398 13.29 26.86 8.72
CA ALA A 398 12.30 27.44 9.60
C ALA A 398 12.37 26.82 11.01
N SER A 399 13.45 26.11 11.35
CA SER A 399 13.54 25.28 12.56
C SER A 399 13.22 26.05 13.85
N GLU A 400 13.75 27.26 14.01
CA GLU A 400 13.46 28.13 15.17
C GLU A 400 11.98 28.53 15.27
N LEU A 401 11.32 28.81 14.13
CA LEU A 401 9.91 29.16 14.11
C LEU A 401 9.03 27.98 14.55
N PHE A 402 9.34 26.78 14.08
CA PHE A 402 8.59 25.58 14.47
C PHE A 402 8.83 25.21 15.93
N LEU A 403 10.09 25.17 16.37
CA LEU A 403 10.44 24.80 17.74
C LEU A 403 9.88 25.80 18.76
N SER A 404 9.87 27.11 18.46
CA SER A 404 9.24 28.11 19.33
C SER A 404 7.73 27.94 19.46
N ARG A 405 7.04 27.53 18.38
CA ARG A 405 5.58 27.25 18.42
C ARG A 405 5.24 25.92 19.08
N LEU A 406 6.15 24.94 19.07
CA LEU A 406 6.00 23.64 19.74
C LEU A 406 6.37 23.68 21.22
N ALA A 407 6.95 24.79 21.70
CA ALA A 407 7.37 24.93 23.09
C ALA A 407 6.18 24.74 24.05
N GLY A 408 6.32 23.80 24.98
CA GLY A 408 5.30 23.48 25.98
C GLY A 408 4.07 22.73 25.45
N VAL A 409 4.08 22.27 24.18
CA VAL A 409 2.97 21.51 23.60
C VAL A 409 3.22 20.01 23.77
N GLU A 410 2.34 19.34 24.51
CA GLU A 410 2.41 17.90 24.73
C GLU A 410 1.38 17.12 23.91
N ASP A 411 0.19 17.70 23.70
CA ASP A 411 -0.91 17.07 22.96
C ASP A 411 -0.53 16.78 21.48
N PRO A 412 -0.60 15.52 21.03
CA PRO A 412 -0.21 15.13 19.67
C PRO A 412 -0.98 15.83 18.57
N GLU A 413 -2.30 15.98 18.73
CA GLU A 413 -3.15 16.61 17.72
C GLU A 413 -2.85 18.11 17.62
N GLN A 414 -2.58 18.77 18.75
CA GLN A 414 -2.11 20.14 18.77
C GLN A 414 -0.73 20.29 18.10
N LYS A 415 0.21 19.35 18.33
CA LYS A 415 1.50 19.34 17.61
C LYS A 415 1.30 19.24 16.10
N ARG A 416 0.45 18.30 15.63
CA ARG A 416 0.11 18.13 14.20
C ARG A 416 -0.44 19.41 13.60
N LYS A 417 -1.42 20.03 14.26
CA LYS A 417 -2.06 21.27 13.81
C LYS A 417 -1.09 22.45 13.75
N ILE A 418 -0.23 22.61 14.76
CA ILE A 418 0.79 23.67 14.79
C ILE A 418 1.78 23.50 13.64
N ILE A 419 2.28 22.28 13.42
CA ILE A 419 3.23 21.99 12.35
C ILE A 419 2.58 22.23 10.99
N GLY A 420 1.36 21.71 10.77
CA GLY A 420 0.63 21.91 9.52
C GLY A 420 0.41 23.39 9.17
N ASN A 421 -0.13 24.16 10.12
CA ASN A 421 -0.37 25.59 9.91
C ASN A 421 0.92 26.39 9.69
N THR A 422 1.96 26.09 10.46
CA THR A 422 3.25 26.79 10.35
C THR A 422 3.91 26.50 9.00
N PHE A 423 3.84 25.24 8.55
CA PHE A 423 4.32 24.82 7.25
C PHE A 423 3.65 25.59 6.11
N ILE A 424 2.32 25.71 6.15
CA ILE A 424 1.55 26.45 5.15
C ILE A 424 2.03 27.91 5.09
N ASN A 425 2.12 28.59 6.23
CA ASN A 425 2.54 30.00 6.25
C ASN A 425 3.95 30.19 5.65
N VAL A 426 4.90 29.35 6.05
CA VAL A 426 6.28 29.42 5.53
C VAL A 426 6.32 29.14 4.02
N PHE A 427 5.53 28.17 3.56
CA PHE A 427 5.44 27.83 2.15
C PHE A 427 4.83 28.97 1.32
N GLU A 428 3.77 29.61 1.79
CA GLU A 428 3.14 30.76 1.13
C GLU A 428 4.09 31.97 1.06
N ASP A 429 4.78 32.26 2.17
CA ASP A 429 5.79 33.33 2.23
C ASP A 429 6.91 33.09 1.20
N GLU A 430 7.36 31.85 1.06
CA GLU A 430 8.42 31.50 0.11
C GLU A 430 7.92 31.53 -1.35
N ALA A 431 6.70 31.06 -1.60
CA ALA A 431 6.07 31.16 -2.92
C ALA A 431 5.96 32.63 -3.38
N ALA A 432 5.58 33.54 -2.47
CA ALA A 432 5.50 34.97 -2.76
C ALA A 432 6.88 35.58 -3.08
N LYS A 433 7.94 35.19 -2.35
CA LYS A 433 9.32 35.62 -2.66
C LYS A 433 9.79 35.14 -4.02
N LEU A 434 9.48 33.89 -4.39
CA LEU A 434 9.86 33.33 -5.69
C LEU A 434 9.19 34.08 -6.85
N GLU A 435 7.92 34.45 -6.71
CA GLU A 435 7.23 35.33 -7.67
C GLU A 435 7.92 36.69 -7.78
N ALA A 436 8.24 37.34 -6.65
CA ALA A 436 8.91 38.65 -6.63
C ALA A 436 10.29 38.62 -7.31
N VAL A 437 11.13 37.63 -6.98
CA VAL A 437 12.46 37.44 -7.60
C VAL A 437 12.34 37.19 -9.10
N THR A 438 11.29 36.49 -9.53
CA THR A 438 11.05 36.27 -10.97
C THR A 438 10.72 37.59 -11.65
N ALA A 439 9.78 38.37 -11.10
CA ALA A 439 9.39 39.67 -11.65
C ALA A 439 10.57 40.65 -11.77
N GLU A 440 11.50 40.65 -10.80
CA GLU A 440 12.73 41.45 -10.87
C GLU A 440 13.69 40.98 -11.99
N LYS A 441 13.82 39.68 -12.18
CA LYS A 441 14.63 39.10 -13.28
C LYS A 441 14.05 39.44 -14.65
N GLU A 442 12.73 39.40 -14.79
CA GLU A 442 12.05 39.81 -16.02
C GLU A 442 12.23 41.30 -16.29
N ALA A 443 12.10 42.14 -15.26
CA ALA A 443 12.34 43.58 -15.37
C ALA A 443 13.80 43.92 -15.75
N SER A 444 14.75 43.05 -15.42
CA SER A 444 16.18 43.19 -15.78
C SER A 444 16.55 42.54 -17.13
N GLY A 445 15.56 42.11 -17.92
CA GLY A 445 15.75 41.66 -19.31
C GLY A 445 15.92 40.15 -19.48
N ALA A 446 15.71 39.34 -18.42
CA ALA A 446 15.61 37.89 -18.57
C ALA A 446 14.32 37.50 -19.31
N GLU A 447 14.33 36.34 -19.95
CA GLU A 447 13.14 35.80 -20.61
C GLU A 447 11.98 35.66 -19.62
N ALA A 448 10.79 36.14 -20.03
CA ALA A 448 9.61 36.13 -19.18
C ALA A 448 9.21 34.69 -18.81
N LYS A 449 9.42 34.32 -17.55
CA LYS A 449 8.93 33.07 -16.96
C LYS A 449 7.51 33.34 -16.49
N GLY A 450 6.52 32.68 -17.08
CA GLY A 450 5.10 32.90 -16.76
C GLY A 450 4.75 32.79 -15.27
N LYS A 451 3.48 32.99 -14.90
CA LYS A 451 3.09 33.05 -13.49
C LYS A 451 3.10 31.68 -12.79
N ILE A 452 3.41 31.64 -11.49
CA ILE A 452 3.08 30.50 -10.63
C ILE A 452 1.55 30.39 -10.52
N GLU A 453 1.00 29.36 -11.14
CA GLU A 453 -0.45 29.10 -11.20
C GLU A 453 -0.84 27.80 -10.51
N TRP A 454 0.15 26.91 -10.29
CA TRP A 454 -0.10 25.53 -9.90
C TRP A 454 0.72 25.11 -8.68
N LEU A 455 0.12 24.24 -7.87
CA LEU A 455 0.71 23.59 -6.72
C LEU A 455 0.75 22.08 -6.94
N LEU A 456 1.94 21.49 -6.89
CA LEU A 456 2.15 20.05 -6.91
C LEU A 456 1.78 19.44 -5.55
N GLN A 457 1.01 18.35 -5.57
CA GLN A 457 0.80 17.48 -4.42
C GLN A 457 1.12 16.02 -4.79
N GLY A 458 1.73 15.31 -3.84
CA GLY A 458 2.06 13.89 -3.97
C GLY A 458 0.95 12.95 -3.50
N THR A 459 -0.32 13.37 -3.62
CA THR A 459 -1.50 12.59 -3.22
C THR A 459 -1.51 11.24 -3.93
N LEU A 460 -1.75 10.16 -3.20
CA LEU A 460 -1.83 8.79 -3.73
C LEU A 460 -3.27 8.28 -3.75
N TYR A 461 -3.49 7.18 -4.46
CA TYR A 461 -4.81 6.57 -4.59
C TYR A 461 -5.44 6.15 -3.24
N PRO A 462 -4.70 5.57 -2.27
CA PRO A 462 -5.26 5.32 -0.94
C PRO A 462 -5.81 6.57 -0.23
N ASP A 463 -5.19 7.74 -0.44
CA ASP A 463 -5.66 9.00 0.14
C ASP A 463 -6.99 9.45 -0.48
N VAL A 464 -7.19 9.17 -1.76
CA VAL A 464 -8.43 9.44 -2.50
C VAL A 464 -9.56 8.53 -1.99
N ILE A 465 -9.30 7.22 -1.88
CA ILE A 465 -10.29 6.24 -1.40
C ILE A 465 -10.80 6.62 -0.01
N GLU A 466 -9.91 6.98 0.91
CA GLU A 466 -10.28 7.38 2.28
C GLU A 466 -11.17 8.63 2.31
N SER A 467 -11.08 9.51 1.31
CA SER A 467 -11.91 10.71 1.21
C SER A 467 -13.30 10.48 0.62
N ILE A 468 -13.51 9.37 -0.10
CA ILE A 468 -14.74 9.07 -0.87
C ILE A 468 -15.61 7.99 -0.21
N SER A 469 -15.13 7.32 0.85
CA SER A 469 -15.80 6.18 1.51
C SER A 469 -17.32 6.35 1.76
N PHE A 470 -18.09 5.27 1.53
CA PHE A 470 -19.55 5.24 1.66
C PHE A 470 -20.04 5.54 3.10
N LYS A 471 -19.20 5.33 4.12
CA LYS A 471 -19.50 5.70 5.52
C LYS A 471 -19.32 7.20 5.80
N GLY A 472 -19.12 8.01 4.76
CA GLY A 472 -18.65 9.39 4.85
C GLY A 472 -17.12 9.45 5.02
N PRO A 473 -16.53 10.66 5.02
CA PRO A 473 -15.10 10.83 5.24
C PRO A 473 -14.74 10.17 6.57
N SER A 474 -13.85 9.16 6.57
CA SER A 474 -13.38 8.55 7.82
C SER A 474 -12.73 9.66 8.67
N ALA A 475 -13.51 10.13 9.64
CA ALA A 475 -13.26 11.22 10.58
C ALA A 475 -11.87 11.88 10.45
N THR A 476 -11.67 12.88 9.59
CA THR A 476 -10.59 13.90 9.67
C THR A 476 -9.14 13.45 9.98
N ILE A 477 -8.81 12.15 9.89
CA ILE A 477 -7.56 11.57 10.42
C ILE A 477 -6.36 11.87 9.51
N LYS A 478 -6.59 12.26 8.25
CA LYS A 478 -5.52 12.60 7.29
C LYS A 478 -5.60 14.00 6.68
N THR A 479 -6.07 14.98 7.45
CA THR A 479 -6.05 16.41 7.03
C THR A 479 -4.65 17.01 6.82
N HIS A 480 -3.57 16.26 7.13
CA HIS A 480 -2.20 16.79 7.22
C HIS A 480 -1.19 16.22 6.21
N HIS A 481 -1.55 15.24 5.38
CA HIS A 481 -0.64 14.68 4.35
C HIS A 481 -0.83 15.34 2.98
N ASN A 482 -2.07 15.71 2.67
CA ASN A 482 -2.36 16.59 1.56
C ASN A 482 -2.38 18.02 2.09
N VAL A 483 -1.87 18.97 1.32
CA VAL A 483 -2.03 20.40 1.62
C VAL A 483 -3.51 20.84 1.49
N GLY A 484 -4.47 19.91 1.50
CA GLY A 484 -5.91 20.11 1.41
C GLY A 484 -6.54 20.72 2.67
N GLY A 485 -5.77 20.93 3.74
CA GLY A 485 -6.10 21.87 4.81
C GLY A 485 -5.95 23.34 4.40
N LEU A 486 -5.51 23.62 3.17
CA LEU A 486 -5.40 24.98 2.69
C LEU A 486 -6.75 25.68 2.71
N LEU A 487 -6.68 26.88 3.29
CA LEU A 487 -7.72 27.86 3.43
C LEU A 487 -8.52 27.97 2.13
N LYS A 488 -9.82 28.24 2.25
CA LYS A 488 -10.73 28.59 1.13
C LYS A 488 -10.21 29.74 0.24
N ASP A 489 -9.08 30.35 0.61
CA ASP A 489 -8.47 31.55 0.03
C ASP A 489 -7.20 31.28 -0.80
N MET A 490 -6.77 30.03 -0.97
CA MET A 490 -5.57 29.71 -1.77
C MET A 490 -5.81 29.93 -3.27
N LYS A 491 -4.93 30.67 -3.94
CA LYS A 491 -5.08 31.10 -5.33
C LYS A 491 -4.51 30.14 -6.39
N LEU A 492 -3.82 29.07 -5.97
CA LEU A 492 -3.15 28.12 -6.87
C LEU A 492 -4.05 26.94 -7.21
N LYS A 493 -3.93 26.45 -8.44
CA LYS A 493 -4.62 25.24 -8.91
C LYS A 493 -3.79 24.00 -8.56
N LEU A 494 -4.44 22.87 -8.27
CA LEU A 494 -3.74 21.65 -7.86
C LEU A 494 -3.32 20.79 -9.05
N ILE A 495 -2.14 20.15 -8.94
CA ILE A 495 -1.68 19.07 -9.82
C ILE A 495 -1.29 17.88 -8.93
N GLU A 496 -1.98 16.77 -9.12
CA GLU A 496 -1.79 15.53 -8.34
C GLU A 496 -1.42 14.39 -9.30
N PRO A 497 -0.16 14.28 -9.74
CA PRO A 497 0.20 13.35 -10.81
C PRO A 497 0.27 11.89 -10.35
N LEU A 498 0.31 11.63 -9.04
CA LEU A 498 0.38 10.28 -8.46
C LEU A 498 -0.98 9.82 -7.92
N ARG A 499 -2.04 10.62 -8.13
CA ARG A 499 -3.39 10.42 -7.56
C ARG A 499 -3.95 9.03 -7.82
N GLU A 500 -3.58 8.43 -8.93
CA GLU A 500 -4.12 7.19 -9.46
C GLU A 500 -3.25 5.96 -9.18
N LEU A 501 -2.20 6.13 -8.38
CA LEU A 501 -1.18 5.13 -8.11
C LEU A 501 -1.19 4.67 -6.65
N PHE A 502 -0.92 3.37 -6.45
CA PHE A 502 -0.54 2.78 -5.18
C PHE A 502 0.95 2.96 -4.89
N LYS A 503 1.34 2.69 -3.64
CA LYS A 503 2.71 2.92 -3.15
C LYS A 503 3.76 2.08 -3.87
N ASP A 504 3.44 0.84 -4.22
CA ASP A 504 4.31 -0.06 -5.00
C ASP A 504 4.47 0.41 -6.45
N GLU A 505 3.39 0.92 -7.06
CA GLU A 505 3.42 1.55 -8.38
C GLU A 505 4.27 2.82 -8.40
N VAL A 506 4.12 3.70 -7.41
CA VAL A 506 4.99 4.90 -7.24
C VAL A 506 6.45 4.52 -7.12
N ARG A 507 6.76 3.40 -6.42
CA ARG A 507 8.13 2.90 -6.32
C ARG A 507 8.64 2.36 -7.67
N ALA A 508 7.81 1.64 -8.42
CA ALA A 508 8.16 1.18 -9.76
C ALA A 508 8.41 2.37 -10.71
N LEU A 509 7.53 3.38 -10.66
CA LEU A 509 7.66 4.64 -11.37
C LEU A 509 8.97 5.35 -11.04
N GLY A 510 9.33 5.44 -9.75
CA GLY A 510 10.59 6.05 -9.32
C GLY A 510 11.83 5.35 -9.88
N ARG A 511 11.81 4.02 -10.00
CA ARG A 511 12.91 3.27 -10.63
C ARG A 511 13.05 3.59 -12.11
N LEU A 512 11.93 3.68 -12.83
CA LEU A 512 11.92 4.04 -14.25
C LEU A 512 12.39 5.47 -14.49
N LEU A 513 12.09 6.39 -13.57
CA LEU A 513 12.59 7.76 -13.56
C LEU A 513 14.05 7.89 -13.08
N SER A 514 14.79 6.77 -13.01
CA SER A 514 16.20 6.70 -12.60
C SER A 514 16.49 7.24 -11.20
N ILE A 515 15.51 7.18 -10.30
CA ILE A 515 15.71 7.56 -8.89
C ILE A 515 16.48 6.42 -8.19
N PRO A 516 17.57 6.72 -7.46
CA PRO A 516 18.37 5.71 -6.76
C PRO A 516 17.55 4.78 -5.85
N ALA A 517 17.87 3.48 -5.88
CA ALA A 517 17.16 2.45 -5.12
C ALA A 517 17.03 2.74 -3.61
N PRO A 518 18.08 3.24 -2.90
CA PRO A 518 17.97 3.56 -1.48
C PRO A 518 16.89 4.60 -1.13
N LEU A 519 16.49 5.42 -2.11
CA LEU A 519 15.45 6.43 -1.95
C LEU A 519 14.07 5.86 -2.21
N VAL A 520 13.92 5.11 -3.29
CA VAL A 520 12.66 4.44 -3.64
C VAL A 520 12.22 3.48 -2.54
N GLN A 521 13.18 2.80 -1.89
CA GLN A 521 12.93 1.86 -0.80
C GLN A 521 12.89 2.51 0.58
N ARG A 522 13.05 3.85 0.67
CA ARG A 522 13.07 4.55 1.96
C ARG A 522 11.77 4.32 2.72
N HIS A 523 11.91 4.03 4.02
CA HIS A 523 10.77 3.93 4.92
C HIS A 523 10.00 5.25 4.98
N PRO A 524 8.65 5.19 5.11
CA PRO A 524 7.83 6.37 5.32
C PRO A 524 8.32 7.21 6.51
N PHE A 525 8.17 8.53 6.39
CA PHE A 525 8.47 9.48 7.46
C PHE A 525 7.28 10.42 7.64
N PRO A 526 6.75 10.57 8.87
CA PRO A 526 5.56 11.35 9.12
C PRO A 526 5.82 12.84 8.85
N GLY A 527 4.78 13.58 8.42
CA GLY A 527 4.87 15.03 8.18
C GLY A 527 5.30 15.83 9.42
N PRO A 528 4.73 15.55 10.61
CA PRO A 528 5.21 16.08 11.89
C PRO A 528 6.64 15.66 12.29
N GLY A 529 7.26 14.75 11.53
CA GLY A 529 8.60 14.25 11.74
C GLY A 529 8.81 13.67 13.13
N LEU A 530 9.92 14.03 13.74
CA LEU A 530 10.30 13.59 15.08
C LEU A 530 9.42 14.17 16.20
N ALA A 531 8.60 15.19 15.93
CA ALA A 531 7.75 15.80 16.97
C ALA A 531 6.72 14.83 17.56
N ILE A 532 6.24 13.86 16.76
CA ILE A 532 5.35 12.78 17.21
C ILE A 532 6.11 11.53 17.67
N ARG A 533 7.44 11.52 17.57
CA ARG A 533 8.32 10.47 18.10
C ARG A 533 9.03 10.90 19.39
N ILE A 534 8.81 12.14 19.82
CA ILE A 534 9.21 12.65 21.14
C ILE A 534 7.95 12.76 21.98
N LEU A 535 7.80 11.84 22.92
CA LEU A 535 6.73 11.88 23.90
C LEU A 535 7.09 12.92 24.96
N GLY A 536 6.26 13.96 25.10
CA GLY A 536 6.54 15.14 25.92
C GLY A 536 6.98 16.37 25.10
N PRO A 537 7.63 17.36 25.75
CA PRO A 537 8.04 18.61 25.11
C PRO A 537 9.08 18.42 24.00
N VAL A 538 8.86 19.07 22.86
CA VAL A 538 9.77 19.03 21.71
C VAL A 538 10.76 20.18 21.80
N THR A 539 12.01 19.90 22.18
CA THR A 539 13.10 20.88 22.24
C THR A 539 14.23 20.51 21.29
N ARG A 540 15.09 21.48 20.96
CA ARG A 540 16.27 21.26 20.09
C ARG A 540 17.19 20.15 20.62
N GLU A 541 17.31 20.06 21.94
CA GLU A 541 18.10 19.02 22.61
C GLU A 541 17.46 17.63 22.46
N GLN A 542 16.15 17.51 22.72
CA GLN A 542 15.41 16.25 22.54
C GLN A 542 15.45 15.76 21.09
N VAL A 543 15.30 16.68 20.13
CA VAL A 543 15.43 16.38 18.70
C VAL A 543 16.81 15.82 18.38
N LYS A 544 17.87 16.47 18.87
CA LYS A 544 19.25 16.02 18.61
C LYS A 544 19.52 14.63 19.18
N ILE A 545 19.08 14.37 20.42
CA ILE A 545 19.21 13.05 21.06
C ILE A 545 18.52 11.98 20.20
N LEU A 546 17.28 12.22 19.79
CA LEU A 546 16.52 11.28 18.99
C LEU A 546 17.12 11.09 17.58
N GLN A 547 17.59 12.15 16.94
CA GLN A 547 18.25 12.09 15.63
C GLN A 547 19.49 11.18 15.65
N LEU A 548 20.32 11.27 16.69
CA LEU A 548 21.51 10.44 16.83
C LEU A 548 21.15 8.97 17.05
N ALA A 549 20.21 8.69 17.94
CA ALA A 549 19.78 7.32 18.23
C ALA A 549 19.08 6.66 17.04
N ASP A 550 18.19 7.38 16.35
CA ASP A 550 17.52 6.91 15.12
C ASP A 550 18.54 6.65 14.00
N SER A 551 19.55 7.51 13.86
CA SER A 551 20.64 7.30 12.88
C SER A 551 21.39 6.00 13.14
N ILE A 552 21.79 5.72 14.39
CA ILE A 552 22.47 4.47 14.75
C ILE A 552 21.57 3.27 14.49
N TYR A 553 20.28 3.38 14.86
CA TYR A 553 19.32 2.30 14.68
C TYR A 553 19.18 1.91 13.20
N ILE A 554 18.94 2.89 12.33
CA ILE A 554 18.78 2.67 10.89
C ILE A 554 20.10 2.18 10.26
N GLU A 555 21.25 2.70 10.70
CA GLU A 555 22.57 2.25 10.23
C GLU A 555 22.80 0.75 10.50
N GLU A 556 22.53 0.28 11.72
CA GLU A 556 22.71 -1.13 12.09
C GLU A 556 21.71 -2.05 11.39
N ILE A 557 20.46 -1.59 11.17
CA ILE A 557 19.48 -2.31 10.35
C ILE A 557 20.00 -2.50 8.92
N ARG A 558 20.59 -1.45 8.33
CA ARG A 558 21.16 -1.52 6.98
C ARG A 558 22.37 -2.43 6.91
N LYS A 559 23.30 -2.33 7.87
CA LYS A 559 24.47 -3.23 7.97
C LYS A 559 24.05 -4.70 8.10
N ALA A 560 22.93 -4.98 8.76
CA ALA A 560 22.38 -6.33 8.89
C ALA A 560 21.63 -6.82 7.63
N GLY A 561 21.45 -5.99 6.59
CA GLY A 561 20.66 -6.34 5.41
C GLY A 561 19.18 -6.54 5.69
N LEU A 562 18.65 -5.92 6.74
CA LEU A 562 17.26 -6.09 7.20
C LEU A 562 16.33 -4.96 6.73
N TYR A 563 16.87 -3.86 6.21
CA TYR A 563 16.12 -2.64 5.89
C TYR A 563 14.93 -2.91 4.95
N ASP A 564 15.14 -3.67 3.88
CA ASP A 564 14.12 -3.96 2.87
C ASP A 564 13.11 -5.03 3.32
N LYS A 565 13.39 -5.74 4.42
CA LYS A 565 12.46 -6.70 5.03
C LYS A 565 11.49 -6.02 6.01
N ILE A 566 11.73 -4.76 6.34
CA ILE A 566 10.97 -3.99 7.31
C ILE A 566 10.16 -2.94 6.54
N SER A 567 8.86 -2.82 6.84
CA SER A 567 8.00 -1.81 6.20
C SER A 567 8.29 -0.42 6.73
N GLN A 568 8.55 -0.30 8.03
CA GLN A 568 8.96 0.94 8.69
C GLN A 568 9.73 0.65 10.00
N ALA A 569 10.85 1.34 10.22
CA ALA A 569 11.60 1.33 11.48
C ALA A 569 11.94 2.76 11.93
N PHE A 570 11.90 3.00 13.24
CA PHE A 570 12.27 4.28 13.86
C PHE A 570 12.46 4.15 15.38
N ALA A 571 13.12 5.15 15.96
CA ALA A 571 13.21 5.31 17.41
C ALA A 571 12.19 6.33 17.96
N VAL A 572 11.82 6.17 19.23
CA VAL A 572 10.86 7.00 19.97
C VAL A 572 11.45 7.38 21.33
N LEU A 573 11.54 8.68 21.61
CA LEU A 573 12.09 9.21 22.86
C LEU A 573 10.99 9.33 23.92
N LEU A 574 11.21 8.75 25.10
CA LEU A 574 10.21 8.69 26.16
C LEU A 574 10.44 9.78 27.23
N PRO A 575 9.39 10.32 27.87
CA PRO A 575 9.47 11.31 28.92
C PRO A 575 9.75 10.67 30.29
N VAL A 576 10.47 9.54 30.29
CA VAL A 576 10.83 8.80 31.49
C VAL A 576 12.33 8.69 31.60
N ARG A 577 12.83 8.77 32.83
CA ARG A 577 14.25 8.57 33.15
C ARG A 577 14.44 7.27 33.89
N ALA A 578 15.56 6.61 33.64
CA ALA A 578 15.94 5.39 34.34
C ALA A 578 17.33 5.51 34.94
N VAL A 579 17.58 4.72 35.99
CA VAL A 579 18.96 4.57 36.51
C VAL A 579 19.75 3.72 35.51
N GLY A 580 20.92 4.22 35.15
CA GLY A 580 21.91 3.52 34.35
C GLY A 580 23.28 3.55 35.02
N VAL A 581 24.22 2.80 34.44
CA VAL A 581 25.63 2.82 34.81
C VAL A 581 26.41 3.07 33.54
N MET A 582 27.10 4.21 33.48
CA MET A 582 28.00 4.57 32.38
C MET A 582 29.39 4.84 32.96
N GLY A 583 30.36 4.00 32.63
CA GLY A 583 31.62 3.92 33.38
C GLY A 583 31.36 3.50 34.84
N ASP A 584 31.99 4.17 35.80
CA ASP A 584 31.86 3.87 37.23
C ASP A 584 30.82 4.74 37.97
N LYS A 585 29.98 5.50 37.25
CA LYS A 585 29.01 6.43 37.84
C LYS A 585 27.57 6.04 37.51
N ARG A 586 26.68 6.28 38.48
CA ARG A 586 25.23 6.19 38.25
C ARG A 586 24.77 7.38 37.41
N THR A 587 24.03 7.11 36.35
CA THR A 587 23.40 8.13 35.50
C THR A 587 21.88 8.04 35.59
N TYR A 588 21.20 9.16 35.36
CA TYR A 588 19.73 9.26 35.35
C TYR A 588 19.30 9.87 34.02
N GLU A 589 19.44 9.10 32.95
CA GLU A 589 19.18 9.51 31.57
C GLU A 589 17.84 8.99 31.07
N GLN A 590 17.45 9.40 29.86
CA GLN A 590 16.19 9.02 29.24
C GLN A 590 16.19 7.58 28.73
N VAL A 591 14.98 7.07 28.56
CA VAL A 591 14.71 5.79 27.92
C VAL A 591 14.27 6.04 26.47
N ILE A 592 14.77 5.22 25.55
CA ILE A 592 14.32 5.20 24.16
C ILE A 592 13.64 3.88 23.82
N ALA A 593 12.53 3.94 23.09
CA ALA A 593 11.86 2.78 22.52
C ALA A 593 12.21 2.66 21.03
N LEU A 594 12.54 1.45 20.61
CA LEU A 594 12.74 1.10 19.21
C LEU A 594 11.45 0.49 18.65
N ARG A 595 11.08 0.86 17.44
CA ARG A 595 9.89 0.37 16.74
C ARG A 595 10.26 -0.10 15.34
N ALA A 596 9.85 -1.32 14.98
CA ALA A 596 9.87 -1.78 13.60
C ALA A 596 8.67 -2.67 13.31
N VAL A 597 8.10 -2.54 12.12
CA VAL A 597 6.90 -3.27 11.70
C VAL A 597 7.03 -3.87 10.31
N GLN A 598 6.32 -4.98 10.09
CA GLN A 598 6.07 -5.59 8.78
C GLN A 598 4.59 -5.51 8.45
N SER A 599 4.29 -5.17 7.21
CA SER A 599 2.93 -5.00 6.73
C SER A 599 2.86 -5.15 5.21
N GLU A 600 1.81 -5.83 4.74
CA GLU A 600 1.48 -5.99 3.32
C GLU A 600 0.54 -4.91 2.80
N ASP A 601 -0.29 -4.31 3.68
CA ASP A 601 -1.39 -3.40 3.33
C ASP A 601 -1.43 -2.08 4.16
N PHE A 602 -0.54 -1.91 5.14
CA PHE A 602 -0.49 -0.83 6.15
C PHE A 602 -1.74 -0.68 7.04
N MET A 603 -2.78 -1.49 6.82
CA MET A 603 -3.99 -1.55 7.62
C MET A 603 -3.76 -2.47 8.83
N THR A 604 -3.10 -3.60 8.60
CA THR A 604 -2.59 -4.50 9.63
C THR A 604 -1.07 -4.52 9.61
N ALA A 605 -0.42 -4.58 10.77
CA ALA A 605 1.03 -4.63 10.83
C ALA A 605 1.48 -5.45 12.04
N ASP A 606 2.40 -6.38 11.81
CA ASP A 606 3.06 -7.11 12.90
C ASP A 606 4.38 -6.43 13.28
N TRP A 607 4.81 -6.61 14.52
CA TRP A 607 6.12 -6.11 14.96
C TRP A 607 7.23 -6.96 14.32
N PHE A 608 8.37 -6.34 14.00
CA PHE A 608 9.46 -7.07 13.34
C PHE A 608 10.26 -7.89 14.36
N ALA A 609 10.36 -9.20 14.16
CA ALA A 609 11.20 -10.06 15.00
C ALA A 609 12.69 -9.93 14.64
N PHE A 610 13.41 -9.02 15.29
CA PHE A 610 14.85 -8.88 15.09
C PHE A 610 15.64 -10.08 15.61
N PRO A 611 16.73 -10.46 14.90
CA PRO A 611 17.75 -11.32 15.49
C PRO A 611 18.35 -10.69 16.77
N PRO A 612 18.47 -11.44 17.88
CA PRO A 612 18.90 -10.88 19.18
C PRO A 612 20.27 -10.18 19.15
N GLU A 613 21.19 -10.63 18.31
CA GLU A 613 22.51 -10.04 18.15
C GLU A 613 22.48 -8.66 17.48
N VAL A 614 21.52 -8.42 16.58
CA VAL A 614 21.32 -7.12 15.94
C VAL A 614 20.79 -6.13 16.98
N LEU A 615 19.76 -6.50 17.75
CA LEU A 615 19.24 -5.68 18.85
C LEU A 615 20.30 -5.39 19.91
N ARG A 616 21.14 -6.38 20.25
CA ARG A 616 22.24 -6.19 21.20
C ARG A 616 23.21 -5.11 20.72
N ARG A 617 23.65 -5.16 19.46
CA ARG A 617 24.54 -4.15 18.88
C ARG A 617 23.90 -2.77 18.86
N ILE A 618 22.65 -2.67 18.40
CA ILE A 618 21.90 -1.40 18.40
C ILE A 618 21.84 -0.82 19.81
N SER A 619 21.40 -1.62 20.78
CA SER A 619 21.25 -1.20 22.17
C SER A 619 22.58 -0.70 22.74
N SER A 620 23.66 -1.47 22.59
CA SER A 620 24.99 -1.09 23.06
C SER A 620 25.52 0.18 22.40
N ARG A 621 25.35 0.34 21.09
CA ARG A 621 25.80 1.56 20.39
C ARG A 621 25.02 2.78 20.86
N ILE A 622 23.69 2.70 20.93
CA ILE A 622 22.86 3.83 21.40
C ILE A 622 23.27 4.25 22.81
N THR A 623 23.41 3.33 23.76
CA THR A 623 23.76 3.69 25.15
C THR A 623 25.20 4.18 25.33
N ASN A 624 26.12 3.83 24.42
CA ASN A 624 27.52 4.23 24.53
C ASN A 624 27.86 5.49 23.73
N GLU A 625 27.15 5.74 22.62
CA GLU A 625 27.45 6.82 21.67
C GLU A 625 26.49 8.02 21.82
N VAL A 626 25.29 7.83 22.38
CA VAL A 626 24.29 8.90 22.50
C VAL A 626 24.18 9.37 23.95
N GLU A 627 24.78 10.53 24.23
CA GLU A 627 24.59 11.23 25.50
C GLU A 627 23.10 11.57 25.70
N GLY A 628 22.58 11.32 26.91
CA GLY A 628 21.16 11.51 27.24
C GLY A 628 20.30 10.23 27.19
N ILE A 629 20.84 9.08 26.76
CA ILE A 629 20.12 7.79 26.75
C ILE A 629 20.93 6.72 27.49
N ASN A 630 20.34 6.08 28.50
CA ASN A 630 20.98 4.97 29.22
C ASN A 630 20.20 3.65 29.16
N ARG A 631 19.04 3.63 28.51
CA ARG A 631 18.20 2.45 28.42
C ARG A 631 17.44 2.41 27.11
N VAL A 632 17.41 1.24 26.50
CA VAL A 632 16.75 0.96 25.23
C VAL A 632 15.69 -0.12 25.46
N THR A 633 14.48 0.08 24.92
CA THR A 633 13.39 -0.90 24.89
C THR A 633 12.97 -1.19 23.44
N TYR A 634 12.20 -2.26 23.24
CA TYR A 634 11.67 -2.61 21.92
C TYR A 634 10.16 -2.87 22.00
N ASP A 635 9.41 -2.31 21.06
CA ASP A 635 7.95 -2.44 20.99
C ASP A 635 7.53 -3.70 20.23
N ILE A 636 6.93 -4.65 20.95
CA ILE A 636 6.45 -5.94 20.46
C ILE A 636 4.92 -5.98 20.26
N SER A 637 4.27 -4.82 20.10
CA SER A 637 2.82 -4.71 19.96
C SER A 637 2.41 -4.68 18.47
N SER A 638 1.54 -5.58 18.03
CA SER A 638 0.98 -5.57 16.67
C SER A 638 -0.13 -4.51 16.51
N LYS A 639 -0.42 -4.12 15.27
CA LYS A 639 -1.55 -3.28 14.87
C LYS A 639 -2.62 -4.17 14.21
N PRO A 640 -3.83 -4.30 14.81
CA PRO A 640 -4.28 -3.85 16.14
C PRO A 640 -3.74 -4.73 17.30
N PRO A 641 -3.81 -4.32 18.60
CA PRO A 641 -4.53 -3.14 19.14
C PRO A 641 -3.73 -1.84 19.16
N ALA A 642 -2.42 -1.88 18.93
CA ALA A 642 -1.59 -0.67 18.89
C ALA A 642 -1.68 0.03 17.51
N THR A 643 -0.96 1.13 17.34
CA THR A 643 -0.72 1.74 16.03
C THR A 643 0.77 1.63 15.66
N VAL A 644 1.15 2.10 14.46
CA VAL A 644 2.55 2.06 14.03
C VAL A 644 3.37 3.09 14.80
N GLU A 645 2.99 4.37 14.71
CA GLU A 645 3.56 5.48 15.50
C GLU A 645 2.99 5.47 16.93
N TRP A 646 3.63 6.17 17.87
CA TRP A 646 3.20 6.20 19.27
C TRP A 646 2.26 7.38 19.60
N LEU A 647 2.24 8.41 18.75
CA LEU A 647 1.43 9.63 18.86
C LEU A 647 0.82 10.01 17.52
#